data_AF-A0A6N7FW95-F1
#
_entry.id   AF-A0A6N7FW95-F1
#
_cell.length_a   1.000
_cell.length_b   1.000
_cell.length_c   1.000
_cell.angle_alpha   90.00
_cell.angle_beta   90.00
_cell.angle_gamma   90.00
#
_symmetry.space_group_name_H-M   'P 1'
#
loop_
_entity.id
_entity.type
_entity.pdbx_description
1 polymer ?
#
loop_
_entity_poly.entity_id
_entity_poly.type
_entity_poly.pdbx_seq_one_letter_code
_entity_poly.pdbx_strand_id
1 'polypeptide(L)'
;MSGQPSGQAETSSGDAQQHHNTASGEDSGAQPGVDAEHQRGPWPGQSPHGLDGTEQATDAFQPVDAETTQQVTPPTQQVTPVDDQPTQQVTPPTQQVPPVDDQPTIVGGTPVPPQGQNPGGPYALYGQGPYGGQPGQYPYGAPPDPSQFAATTVTNPVTPTPQEPGDAGGGSGKRKALLVTGAVVAAFALVYLADLLVNWGDVPRGVTVAGVDVGGMSHTSAEQTLREELQPRFDDPIKVTAGDVTTELNPTSAGLAVDWQGTLDQAGKLSLNPITRITSFWEENEVGIVSETVPERLKSTVTRLVENELNHRKSEGNITFKPTDAGGVEAASVMPRQGQEVTSVDAAIAAIKSGWLNDGGVRLDVTQKPVKTTEKGVRATLEQVAKPAVSAPITMKGEGANGVLEPKVIGEAFTFKPAKDGSLTPKVDGKTLRKALEPQLASTEVKGTDAEIVFEGDQPTVKPSKVGRQIDWKMSLEPYLDVIKQPDERTLTAVYKEKKPKTTTKEAEGLGIKEVIGEFTTGGFASDSGVNIRQVAADVDGAIVKPGDTFSLNGYTGKRGKAEGYVEAGIIENGVPGTAVGGGISQFATTLYNASYFAALKDAGHQEHSYYISRYPMAREATVFMYPDGQSVIDVAFTNDSPTGVAIQTFWTPESVTVKIWGTQHYRVESQTGPKKNIKEAGTMKKDDPKCEPSSGIDGFTVTDTRILYDIDTGEEVRREPRTVRYNPLPEIVCTKKKDS
;
A
#
# COMPACT_ATOMS: atom_id res chain seq x y z
N MET A 1 -14.19 -57.13 63.54
CA MET A 1 -15.16 -56.78 64.60
C MET A 1 -16.45 -56.30 63.95
N SER A 2 -17.57 -56.37 64.67
CA SER A 2 -18.96 -56.12 64.24
C SER A 2 -19.22 -54.72 63.62
N GLY A 3 -20.24 -54.57 62.75
CA GLY A 3 -20.63 -53.23 62.25
C GLY A 3 -21.64 -53.13 61.07
N GLN A 4 -22.75 -53.86 61.07
CA GLN A 4 -23.92 -53.67 60.18
C GLN A 4 -25.02 -52.83 60.88
N PRO A 5 -26.16 -52.42 60.25
CA PRO A 5 -26.46 -52.06 58.85
C PRO A 5 -27.44 -50.84 58.74
N SER A 6 -28.16 -50.69 57.60
CA SER A 6 -29.51 -50.06 57.42
C SER A 6 -29.65 -48.52 57.55
N GLY A 7 -30.65 -47.86 56.93
CA GLY A 7 -31.70 -48.38 56.03
C GLY A 7 -32.72 -47.34 55.51
N GLN A 8 -33.76 -47.88 54.86
CA GLN A 8 -35.04 -47.32 54.34
C GLN A 8 -35.76 -46.24 55.21
N ALA A 9 -36.75 -45.45 54.74
CA ALA A 9 -37.26 -45.08 53.39
C ALA A 9 -38.41 -44.03 53.54
N GLU A 10 -39.31 -43.95 52.54
CA GLU A 10 -40.69 -43.42 52.56
C GLU A 10 -40.96 -41.92 52.28
N THR A 11 -42.23 -41.67 51.95
CA THR A 11 -42.79 -40.51 51.22
C THR A 11 -43.85 -39.76 52.02
N SER A 12 -44.09 -38.48 51.73
CA SER A 12 -45.40 -37.85 52.02
C SER A 12 -45.73 -36.72 51.02
N SER A 13 -47.02 -36.38 50.93
CA SER A 13 -47.64 -35.48 49.93
C SER A 13 -47.99 -34.09 50.49
N GLY A 14 -48.25 -33.11 49.61
CA GLY A 14 -48.62 -31.73 49.99
C GLY A 14 -49.26 -30.93 48.83
N ASP A 15 -50.59 -30.83 48.86
CA ASP A 15 -51.51 -30.33 47.83
C ASP A 15 -51.39 -28.89 47.28
N ALA A 16 -52.05 -28.71 46.11
CA ALA A 16 -53.06 -27.68 45.77
C ALA A 16 -52.76 -26.51 44.78
N GLN A 17 -53.66 -26.43 43.78
CA GLN A 17 -54.23 -25.26 43.08
C GLN A 17 -53.28 -24.31 42.29
N GLN A 18 -53.30 -24.25 40.95
CA GLN A 18 -54.36 -23.89 39.97
C GLN A 18 -54.69 -22.39 39.86
N HIS A 19 -54.61 -21.86 38.62
CA HIS A 19 -55.67 -21.07 37.97
C HIS A 19 -55.46 -21.03 36.43
N HIS A 20 -56.50 -20.69 35.65
CA HIS A 20 -56.57 -20.84 34.18
C HIS A 20 -56.47 -19.52 33.40
N ASN A 21 -55.95 -19.60 32.16
CA ASN A 21 -56.65 -19.30 30.88
C ASN A 21 -55.66 -19.60 29.71
N THR A 22 -55.96 -20.25 28.56
CA THR A 22 -57.08 -20.22 27.58
C THR A 22 -57.11 -18.92 26.73
N ALA A 23 -57.33 -18.93 25.40
CA ALA A 23 -57.72 -19.99 24.46
C ALA A 23 -57.25 -19.73 23.00
N SER A 24 -57.45 -20.73 22.10
CA SER A 24 -57.72 -20.65 20.63
C SER A 24 -56.72 -19.95 19.66
N GLY A 25 -56.50 -20.43 18.44
CA GLY A 25 -56.96 -21.69 17.78
C GLY A 25 -57.00 -21.60 16.24
N GLU A 26 -56.89 -22.76 15.56
CA GLU A 26 -57.36 -23.05 14.17
C GLU A 26 -56.70 -22.28 12.98
N ASP A 27 -56.61 -22.77 11.74
CA ASP A 27 -56.74 -24.11 11.13
C ASP A 27 -56.08 -24.09 9.70
N SER A 28 -56.12 -25.22 8.99
CA SER A 28 -55.89 -25.46 7.55
C SER A 28 -54.46 -25.79 7.09
N GLY A 29 -54.37 -26.61 6.04
CA GLY A 29 -53.11 -27.06 5.44
C GLY A 29 -53.30 -27.77 4.10
N ALA A 30 -52.20 -28.02 3.38
CA ALA A 30 -52.16 -28.80 2.15
C ALA A 30 -50.75 -29.33 1.86
N GLN A 31 -50.68 -30.44 1.12
CA GLN A 31 -49.50 -30.93 0.37
C GLN A 31 -49.84 -30.89 -1.14
N PRO A 32 -48.91 -31.13 -2.08
CA PRO A 32 -47.46 -31.29 -1.97
C PRO A 32 -46.65 -30.30 -2.83
N GLY A 33 -45.32 -30.33 -2.73
CA GLY A 33 -44.40 -29.66 -3.66
C GLY A 33 -43.06 -30.40 -3.74
N VAL A 34 -42.55 -30.60 -4.95
CA VAL A 34 -41.18 -31.10 -5.20
C VAL A 34 -40.24 -29.91 -5.40
N ASP A 35 -39.00 -30.03 -4.96
CA ASP A 35 -37.81 -30.03 -5.84
C ASP A 35 -36.53 -30.25 -5.02
N ALA A 36 -35.41 -30.53 -5.68
CA ALA A 36 -34.16 -30.94 -5.04
C ALA A 36 -32.95 -30.16 -5.58
N GLU A 37 -32.21 -29.51 -4.68
CA GLU A 37 -30.88 -28.95 -4.97
C GLU A 37 -29.82 -29.50 -4.01
N HIS A 38 -28.76 -30.09 -4.57
CA HIS A 38 -27.55 -30.44 -3.84
C HIS A 38 -26.59 -29.24 -3.82
N GLN A 39 -26.51 -28.54 -2.69
CA GLN A 39 -25.42 -27.58 -2.46
C GLN A 39 -24.16 -28.29 -1.94
N ARG A 40 -23.00 -27.95 -2.52
CA ARG A 40 -21.70 -28.55 -2.18
C ARG A 40 -21.05 -27.74 -1.06
N GLY A 41 -20.66 -28.39 0.04
CA GLY A 41 -19.84 -27.77 1.09
C GLY A 41 -18.34 -27.78 0.72
N PRO A 42 -17.58 -26.70 1.00
CA PRO A 42 -16.14 -26.67 0.84
C PRO A 42 -15.42 -27.40 2.01
N TRP A 43 -14.20 -27.90 1.74
CA TRP A 43 -13.35 -28.51 2.77
C TRP A 43 -12.72 -27.42 3.66
N PRO A 44 -12.69 -27.59 5.00
CA PRO A 44 -12.15 -26.59 5.92
C PRO A 44 -10.61 -26.64 6.00
N GLY A 45 -9.97 -25.47 5.87
CA GLY A 45 -8.54 -25.30 6.18
C GLY A 45 -8.28 -25.22 7.69
N GLN A 46 -7.08 -25.63 8.11
CA GLN A 46 -6.67 -25.60 9.51
C GLN A 46 -6.48 -24.17 10.05
N SER A 47 -6.69 -23.99 11.35
CA SER A 47 -6.30 -22.79 12.10
C SER A 47 -5.75 -23.19 13.48
N PRO A 48 -4.73 -22.51 14.02
CA PRO A 48 -4.01 -22.97 15.19
C PRO A 48 -4.74 -22.64 16.50
N HIS A 49 -4.84 -23.61 17.41
CA HIS A 49 -5.24 -23.36 18.79
C HIS A 49 -4.06 -22.83 19.61
N GLY A 50 -4.24 -21.68 20.25
CA GLY A 50 -3.47 -21.29 21.42
C GLY A 50 -4.17 -21.77 22.69
N LEU A 51 -3.39 -22.08 23.73
CA LEU A 51 -3.89 -22.32 25.09
C LEU A 51 -2.97 -21.61 26.08
N ASP A 52 -3.53 -20.71 26.88
CA ASP A 52 -2.90 -20.27 28.12
C ASP A 52 -2.99 -21.39 29.17
N GLY A 53 -1.95 -21.53 29.99
CA GLY A 53 -1.86 -22.56 31.02
C GLY A 53 -0.85 -22.17 32.10
N THR A 54 -1.31 -21.40 33.09
CA THR A 54 -0.50 -21.02 34.25
C THR A 54 -0.57 -22.07 35.34
N GLU A 55 0.56 -22.64 35.75
CA GLU A 55 0.68 -23.27 37.06
C GLU A 55 2.08 -23.06 37.65
N GLN A 56 2.15 -22.92 38.97
CA GLN A 56 3.39 -22.72 39.73
C GLN A 56 3.78 -24.01 40.44
N ALA A 57 5.01 -24.46 40.26
CA ALA A 57 5.61 -25.49 41.10
C ALA A 57 7.01 -25.03 41.54
N THR A 58 7.15 -24.70 42.81
CA THR A 58 8.45 -24.48 43.45
C THR A 58 8.96 -25.80 44.01
N ASP A 59 10.20 -26.17 43.68
CA ASP A 59 11.01 -26.93 44.63
C ASP A 59 12.50 -26.56 44.46
N ALA A 60 13.29 -26.76 45.51
CA ALA A 60 14.66 -26.28 45.60
C ALA A 60 15.60 -27.34 46.18
N PHE A 61 16.68 -27.67 45.46
CA PHE A 61 17.79 -28.45 45.98
C PHE A 61 19.14 -27.80 45.69
N GLN A 62 20.11 -28.05 46.57
CA GLN A 62 21.38 -27.34 46.66
C GLN A 62 22.51 -28.00 45.84
N PRO A 63 23.61 -27.27 45.55
CA PRO A 63 24.69 -27.75 44.68
C PRO A 63 25.62 -28.75 45.35
N VAL A 64 26.44 -29.41 44.54
CA VAL A 64 27.62 -30.20 44.94
C VAL A 64 28.80 -29.86 44.03
N ASP A 65 30.01 -29.99 44.57
CA ASP A 65 31.22 -29.32 44.07
C ASP A 65 32.07 -30.12 43.05
N ALA A 66 32.74 -29.34 42.20
CA ALA A 66 34.16 -29.42 41.80
C ALA A 66 34.86 -30.72 41.31
N GLU A 67 35.89 -30.47 40.49
CA GLU A 67 37.04 -31.34 40.14
C GLU A 67 36.80 -32.73 39.52
N THR A 68 37.20 -32.87 38.24
CA THR A 68 38.46 -33.55 37.89
C THR A 68 38.89 -33.18 36.47
N THR A 69 40.14 -32.73 36.31
CA THR A 69 40.74 -32.44 34.99
C THR A 69 41.46 -33.67 34.44
N GLN A 70 41.19 -34.06 33.19
CA GLN A 70 42.08 -34.94 32.43
C GLN A 70 42.32 -34.39 31.02
N GLN A 71 43.60 -34.17 30.71
CA GLN A 71 44.06 -33.90 29.35
C GLN A 71 44.29 -35.24 28.63
N VAL A 72 43.87 -35.33 27.37
CA VAL A 72 44.29 -36.40 26.46
C VAL A 72 44.81 -35.76 25.17
N THR A 73 46.08 -36.00 24.86
CA THR A 73 46.73 -35.50 23.64
C THR A 73 46.42 -36.38 22.42
N PRO A 74 46.33 -35.80 21.20
CA PRO A 74 46.07 -36.56 19.99
C PRO A 74 47.31 -37.31 19.48
N PRO A 75 47.17 -38.49 18.85
CA PRO A 75 48.28 -39.22 18.25
C PRO A 75 48.68 -38.62 16.89
N THR A 76 49.99 -38.47 16.68
CA THR A 76 50.58 -38.08 15.39
C THR A 76 50.49 -39.22 14.37
N GLN A 77 50.14 -38.92 13.12
CA GLN A 77 50.42 -39.79 11.97
C GLN A 77 51.59 -39.25 11.14
N GLN A 78 52.38 -40.17 10.58
CA GLN A 78 53.64 -39.89 9.91
C GLN A 78 53.45 -39.70 8.40
N VAL A 79 54.27 -38.84 7.80
CA VAL A 79 54.34 -38.63 6.35
C VAL A 79 55.49 -39.43 5.76
N THR A 80 55.22 -40.21 4.72
CA THR A 80 56.23 -40.88 3.88
C THR A 80 56.41 -40.14 2.55
N PRO A 81 57.63 -39.80 2.11
CA PRO A 81 57.88 -39.16 0.82
C PRO A 81 57.88 -40.16 -0.35
N VAL A 82 57.68 -39.66 -1.58
CA VAL A 82 57.87 -40.37 -2.85
C VAL A 82 58.50 -39.38 -3.86
N ASP A 83 59.42 -39.86 -4.70
CA ASP A 83 60.35 -39.04 -5.50
C ASP A 83 59.80 -38.45 -6.82
N ASP A 84 60.56 -37.49 -7.38
CA ASP A 84 60.32 -36.76 -8.62
C ASP A 84 60.35 -37.60 -9.92
N GLN A 85 59.45 -37.28 -10.86
CA GLN A 85 59.74 -37.24 -12.30
C GLN A 85 58.92 -36.12 -13.00
N PRO A 86 59.41 -35.55 -14.14
CA PRO A 86 59.01 -34.21 -14.59
C PRO A 86 57.77 -34.17 -15.50
N THR A 87 56.97 -33.11 -15.36
CA THR A 87 55.85 -32.76 -16.25
C THR A 87 56.33 -32.07 -17.53
N GLN A 88 55.83 -32.52 -18.68
CA GLN A 88 56.05 -31.87 -19.98
C GLN A 88 55.12 -30.67 -20.16
N GLN A 89 55.60 -29.64 -20.86
CA GLN A 89 54.75 -28.53 -21.32
C GLN A 89 53.89 -28.97 -22.52
N VAL A 90 52.58 -28.75 -22.43
CA VAL A 90 51.66 -28.80 -23.57
C VAL A 90 50.78 -27.56 -23.54
N THR A 91 50.88 -26.71 -24.56
CA THR A 91 50.08 -25.48 -24.70
C THR A 91 48.65 -25.80 -25.15
N PRO A 92 47.61 -25.19 -24.57
CA PRO A 92 46.25 -25.27 -25.09
C PRO A 92 46.11 -24.47 -26.41
N PRO A 93 45.32 -24.94 -27.39
CA PRO A 93 45.17 -24.27 -28.68
C PRO A 93 44.20 -23.08 -28.63
N THR A 94 44.53 -22.02 -29.35
CA THR A 94 43.65 -20.87 -29.60
C THR A 94 42.46 -21.26 -30.47
N GLN A 95 41.24 -20.91 -30.07
CA GLN A 95 40.08 -20.89 -30.97
C GLN A 95 39.76 -19.46 -31.42
N GLN A 96 39.28 -19.34 -32.66
CA GLN A 96 39.10 -18.09 -33.38
C GLN A 96 37.65 -17.62 -33.30
N VAL A 97 37.44 -16.32 -33.14
CA VAL A 97 36.13 -15.67 -33.28
C VAL A 97 36.10 -14.96 -34.66
N PRO A 98 35.09 -15.20 -35.51
CA PRO A 98 34.97 -14.51 -36.79
C PRO A 98 34.52 -13.04 -36.62
N PRO A 99 34.90 -12.13 -37.53
CA PRO A 99 34.54 -10.72 -37.45
C PRO A 99 33.08 -10.46 -37.86
N VAL A 100 32.56 -9.31 -37.41
CA VAL A 100 31.33 -8.69 -37.93
C VAL A 100 31.68 -7.25 -38.30
N ASP A 101 31.65 -6.93 -39.59
CA ASP A 101 32.02 -5.61 -40.09
C ASP A 101 30.83 -4.62 -40.13
N ASP A 102 31.18 -3.38 -39.82
CA ASP A 102 30.61 -2.09 -40.23
C ASP A 102 29.14 -1.69 -39.99
N GLN A 103 29.03 -0.36 -39.83
CA GLN A 103 27.80 0.41 -39.65
C GLN A 103 27.23 0.86 -41.02
N PRO A 104 26.14 1.65 -41.01
CA PRO A 104 26.39 3.09 -41.15
C PRO A 104 25.61 3.97 -40.16
N THR A 105 26.25 5.05 -39.74
CA THR A 105 25.62 6.16 -38.99
C THR A 105 24.81 7.07 -39.93
N ILE A 106 23.75 7.73 -39.40
CA ILE A 106 23.45 9.15 -39.69
C ILE A 106 22.62 9.78 -38.53
N VAL A 107 23.19 10.87 -37.99
CA VAL A 107 22.62 12.12 -37.45
C VAL A 107 21.13 12.20 -37.01
N GLY A 108 20.91 12.31 -35.69
CA GLY A 108 20.35 13.52 -35.05
C GLY A 108 18.83 13.73 -34.91
N GLY A 109 18.43 14.51 -33.89
CA GLY A 109 17.10 15.12 -33.76
C GLY A 109 16.33 14.76 -32.48
N THR A 110 16.35 15.64 -31.46
CA THR A 110 15.45 15.59 -30.29
C THR A 110 14.15 16.36 -30.53
N PRO A 111 12.95 15.77 -30.34
CA PRO A 111 11.70 16.51 -30.27
C PRO A 111 11.20 16.72 -28.83
N VAL A 112 10.61 17.87 -28.56
CA VAL A 112 9.90 18.21 -27.31
C VAL A 112 8.43 17.73 -27.41
N PRO A 113 7.81 17.18 -26.35
CA PRO A 113 6.39 16.84 -26.36
C PRO A 113 5.51 18.11 -26.25
N PRO A 114 4.51 18.32 -27.13
CA PRO A 114 3.66 19.50 -27.11
C PRO A 114 2.46 19.39 -26.15
N GLN A 115 1.88 20.54 -25.80
CA GLN A 115 0.59 20.63 -25.10
C GLN A 115 -0.60 20.50 -26.10
N GLY A 116 -1.67 19.83 -25.67
CA GLY A 116 -3.00 19.83 -26.30
C GLY A 116 -4.00 19.26 -25.30
N GLN A 117 -4.81 20.10 -24.65
CA GLN A 117 -6.15 20.52 -25.09
C GLN A 117 -7.17 19.37 -25.19
N ASN A 118 -8.22 19.46 -24.37
CA ASN A 118 -9.25 18.44 -24.11
C ASN A 118 -10.64 18.93 -24.59
N PRO A 119 -11.38 18.17 -25.42
CA PRO A 119 -12.73 18.52 -25.83
C PRO A 119 -13.86 17.57 -25.32
N GLY A 120 -14.59 18.00 -24.28
CA GLY A 120 -16.08 18.08 -24.35
C GLY A 120 -17.00 16.87 -24.02
N GLY A 121 -17.41 16.76 -22.74
CA GLY A 121 -18.78 16.40 -22.31
C GLY A 121 -19.24 14.93 -22.37
N PRO A 122 -20.54 14.62 -22.10
CA PRO A 122 -21.62 15.45 -21.55
C PRO A 122 -22.34 14.81 -20.31
N TYR A 123 -23.64 15.11 -20.09
CA TYR A 123 -24.56 14.67 -19.00
C TYR A 123 -24.28 15.28 -17.60
N ALA A 124 -25.10 16.07 -16.89
CA ALA A 124 -26.50 16.55 -16.95
C ALA A 124 -27.61 15.69 -16.27
N LEU A 125 -28.19 16.19 -15.14
CA LEU A 125 -29.58 15.93 -14.73
C LEU A 125 -30.11 16.86 -13.58
N TYR A 126 -31.09 17.71 -13.92
CA TYR A 126 -32.28 18.22 -13.17
C TYR A 126 -32.24 18.79 -11.73
N GLY A 127 -33.03 19.87 -11.53
CA GLY A 127 -33.51 20.33 -10.21
C GLY A 127 -34.09 21.77 -10.19
N GLN A 128 -35.38 21.96 -10.49
CA GLN A 128 -36.09 23.25 -10.32
C GLN A 128 -37.21 23.15 -9.26
N GLY A 129 -37.42 24.23 -8.48
CA GLY A 129 -38.54 24.42 -7.56
C GLY A 129 -38.56 25.86 -6.98
N PRO A 130 -39.69 26.62 -6.95
CA PRO A 130 -39.65 28.08 -6.72
C PRO A 130 -40.52 28.64 -5.58
N TYR A 131 -40.41 29.98 -5.38
CA TYR A 131 -41.24 30.92 -4.59
C TYR A 131 -41.07 31.04 -3.06
N GLY A 132 -41.00 32.31 -2.60
CA GLY A 132 -41.52 32.75 -1.30
C GLY A 132 -40.64 33.73 -0.49
N GLY A 133 -41.02 35.03 -0.42
CA GLY A 133 -40.61 35.92 0.68
C GLY A 133 -40.08 37.33 0.33
N GLN A 134 -40.82 38.35 0.75
CA GLN A 134 -40.40 39.74 1.04
C GLN A 134 -41.20 40.22 2.27
N PRO A 135 -40.94 41.40 2.86
CA PRO A 135 -39.66 41.85 3.45
C PRO A 135 -39.87 42.26 4.93
N GLY A 136 -38.81 42.65 5.65
CA GLY A 136 -38.94 43.16 7.03
C GLY A 136 -37.86 44.17 7.42
N GLN A 137 -38.27 45.33 7.95
CA GLN A 137 -37.40 46.35 8.55
C GLN A 137 -37.42 46.25 10.07
N TYR A 138 -36.32 46.65 10.74
CA TYR A 138 -36.33 47.13 12.12
C TYR A 138 -35.36 48.32 12.29
N PRO A 139 -35.61 49.25 13.24
CA PRO A 139 -34.92 50.54 13.32
C PRO A 139 -33.74 50.56 14.30
N TYR A 140 -32.91 51.61 14.22
CA TYR A 140 -31.88 51.93 15.21
C TYR A 140 -32.36 52.97 16.23
N GLY A 141 -31.90 52.84 17.49
CA GLY A 141 -32.17 53.76 18.59
C GLY A 141 -31.08 54.83 18.80
N ALA A 142 -31.36 55.78 19.70
CA ALA A 142 -30.50 56.94 19.98
C ALA A 142 -29.32 56.65 20.94
N PRO A 143 -28.24 57.46 20.90
CA PRO A 143 -27.10 57.36 21.83
C PRO A 143 -27.31 58.11 23.17
N PRO A 144 -26.52 57.81 24.22
CA PRO A 144 -26.64 58.43 25.55
C PRO A 144 -25.73 59.66 25.79
N ASP A 145 -26.03 60.38 26.87
CA ASP A 145 -25.35 61.59 27.40
C ASP A 145 -24.08 61.29 28.24
N PRO A 146 -22.99 62.08 28.12
CA PRO A 146 -21.85 62.08 29.05
C PRO A 146 -21.72 63.39 29.86
N SER A 147 -21.78 63.32 31.19
CA SER A 147 -21.75 64.51 32.06
C SER A 147 -20.68 64.50 33.18
N GLN A 148 -19.85 65.58 33.19
CA GLN A 148 -18.93 66.04 34.27
C GLN A 148 -17.70 65.14 34.56
N PHE A 149 -16.51 65.62 34.97
CA PHE A 149 -16.08 66.80 35.75
C PHE A 149 -14.97 67.60 34.99
N ALA A 150 -14.86 68.93 35.00
CA ALA A 150 -14.57 69.89 36.09
C ALA A 150 -13.16 69.76 36.70
N ALA A 151 -12.34 70.81 36.93
CA ALA A 151 -12.36 72.25 36.58
C ALA A 151 -10.91 72.83 36.76
N THR A 152 -10.51 74.10 36.56
CA THR A 152 -11.18 75.41 36.31
C THR A 152 -10.29 76.25 35.33
N THR A 153 -9.91 77.55 35.36
CA THR A 153 -10.03 78.77 36.24
C THR A 153 -9.59 80.04 35.45
N VAL A 154 -10.04 81.25 35.82
CA VAL A 154 -9.32 82.58 35.70
C VAL A 154 -8.97 83.12 34.28
N THR A 155 -9.32 84.36 33.84
CA THR A 155 -10.09 85.49 34.42
C THR A 155 -10.65 86.49 33.38
N ASN A 156 -11.92 86.84 33.56
CA ASN A 156 -12.53 88.20 33.55
C ASN A 156 -12.62 89.12 32.30
N PRO A 157 -13.58 90.08 32.29
CA PRO A 157 -14.23 90.58 31.05
C PRO A 157 -14.23 92.13 30.93
N VAL A 158 -15.02 92.67 29.99
CA VAL A 158 -15.92 93.83 30.22
C VAL A 158 -16.96 93.99 29.09
N THR A 159 -18.21 94.31 29.45
CA THR A 159 -19.31 94.70 28.55
C THR A 159 -19.48 96.24 28.55
N PRO A 160 -20.06 96.89 27.52
CA PRO A 160 -21.49 97.23 27.65
C PRO A 160 -22.32 97.37 26.35
N THR A 161 -23.62 97.13 26.49
CA THR A 161 -24.75 97.69 25.70
C THR A 161 -25.43 98.81 26.50
N PRO A 162 -26.49 99.49 26.01
CA PRO A 162 -26.86 99.93 24.66
C PRO A 162 -27.18 101.45 24.62
N GLN A 163 -27.52 102.06 23.46
CA GLN A 163 -28.46 103.21 23.42
C GLN A 163 -29.04 103.57 22.03
N GLU A 164 -30.33 103.89 22.02
CA GLU A 164 -31.05 104.77 21.07
C GLU A 164 -31.03 106.24 21.58
N PRO A 165 -31.64 107.26 20.92
CA PRO A 165 -32.30 107.33 19.59
C PRO A 165 -31.75 108.47 18.68
N GLY A 166 -32.39 108.72 17.52
CA GLY A 166 -32.18 109.95 16.74
C GLY A 166 -33.06 110.06 15.49
N ASP A 167 -34.04 110.99 15.48
CA ASP A 167 -34.99 111.23 14.37
C ASP A 167 -34.75 112.58 13.67
N ALA A 168 -35.36 112.73 12.49
CA ALA A 168 -35.56 113.93 11.68
C ALA A 168 -34.32 114.58 11.01
N GLY A 169 -34.40 114.74 9.67
CA GLY A 169 -33.38 115.44 8.87
C GLY A 169 -33.62 115.31 7.36
N GLY A 170 -34.55 116.08 6.80
CA GLY A 170 -34.90 116.01 5.37
C GLY A 170 -33.83 116.60 4.44
N GLY A 171 -33.45 115.87 3.38
CA GLY A 171 -32.50 116.34 2.37
C GLY A 171 -32.56 115.54 1.06
N SER A 172 -32.64 116.24 -0.08
CA SER A 172 -32.90 115.66 -1.41
C SER A 172 -31.67 115.00 -2.06
N GLY A 173 -31.33 113.77 -1.63
CA GLY A 173 -30.21 113.00 -2.21
C GLY A 173 -30.50 111.56 -2.68
N LYS A 174 -31.62 110.96 -2.26
CA LYS A 174 -31.87 109.50 -2.27
C LYS A 174 -32.00 108.79 -3.64
N ARG A 175 -31.70 109.44 -4.77
CA ARG A 175 -31.61 108.79 -6.10
C ARG A 175 -30.18 108.45 -6.56
N LYS A 176 -29.15 109.21 -6.17
CA LYS A 176 -27.78 108.93 -6.63
C LYS A 176 -27.09 107.81 -5.85
N ALA A 177 -27.22 107.77 -4.53
CA ALA A 177 -26.67 106.67 -3.72
C ALA A 177 -27.29 105.30 -4.11
N LEU A 178 -28.61 105.26 -4.26
CA LEU A 178 -29.34 104.06 -4.71
C LEU A 178 -28.94 103.60 -6.12
N LEU A 179 -28.61 104.52 -7.03
CA LEU A 179 -28.06 104.17 -8.35
C LEU A 179 -26.63 103.65 -8.28
N VAL A 180 -25.77 104.19 -7.40
CA VAL A 180 -24.39 103.69 -7.25
C VAL A 180 -24.38 102.31 -6.57
N THR A 181 -25.09 102.13 -5.46
CA THR A 181 -25.22 100.82 -4.82
C THR A 181 -25.90 99.81 -5.75
N GLY A 182 -26.93 100.23 -6.49
CA GLY A 182 -27.59 99.40 -7.49
C GLY A 182 -26.66 99.00 -8.65
N ALA A 183 -25.83 99.92 -9.14
CA ALA A 183 -24.83 99.63 -10.19
C ALA A 183 -23.70 98.72 -9.69
N VAL A 184 -23.24 98.89 -8.45
CA VAL A 184 -22.23 98.00 -7.84
C VAL A 184 -22.80 96.60 -7.61
N VAL A 185 -24.03 96.48 -7.08
CA VAL A 185 -24.71 95.18 -6.93
C VAL A 185 -24.99 94.55 -8.30
N ALA A 186 -25.38 95.31 -9.31
CA ALA A 186 -25.54 94.82 -10.67
C ALA A 186 -24.21 94.37 -11.29
N ALA A 187 -23.11 95.09 -11.04
CA ALA A 187 -21.77 94.69 -11.49
C ALA A 187 -21.31 93.39 -10.81
N PHE A 188 -21.47 93.26 -9.49
CA PHE A 188 -21.19 92.01 -8.78
C PHE A 188 -22.12 90.88 -9.21
N ALA A 189 -23.40 91.14 -9.51
CA ALA A 189 -24.32 90.14 -10.04
C ALA A 189 -23.94 89.72 -11.47
N LEU A 190 -23.46 90.62 -12.32
CA LEU A 190 -22.95 90.30 -13.66
C LEU A 190 -21.64 89.53 -13.61
N VAL A 191 -20.70 89.88 -12.71
CA VAL A 191 -19.47 89.12 -12.47
C VAL A 191 -19.79 87.75 -11.89
N TYR A 192 -20.72 87.65 -10.93
CA TYR A 192 -21.18 86.38 -10.38
C TYR A 192 -21.86 85.51 -11.43
N LEU A 193 -22.73 86.07 -12.29
CA LEU A 193 -23.35 85.33 -13.39
C LEU A 193 -22.32 84.91 -14.45
N ALA A 194 -21.29 85.72 -14.71
CA ALA A 194 -20.18 85.34 -15.59
C ALA A 194 -19.33 84.22 -14.99
N ASP A 195 -18.93 84.31 -13.72
CA ASP A 195 -18.22 83.25 -12.98
C ASP A 195 -19.07 81.98 -12.79
N LEU A 196 -20.40 82.11 -12.74
CA LEU A 196 -21.34 80.99 -12.74
C LEU A 196 -21.42 80.30 -14.11
N LEU A 197 -21.45 81.07 -15.21
CA LEU A 197 -21.59 80.57 -16.58
C LEU A 197 -20.28 80.04 -17.17
N VAL A 198 -19.15 80.69 -16.89
CA VAL A 198 -17.83 80.30 -17.40
C VAL A 198 -17.34 79.02 -16.74
N ASN A 199 -17.48 78.92 -15.42
CA ASN A 199 -17.01 77.77 -14.64
C ASN A 199 -18.14 76.73 -14.38
N TRP A 200 -19.06 76.55 -15.33
CA TRP A 200 -20.25 75.72 -15.10
C TRP A 200 -19.99 74.24 -15.39
N GLY A 201 -19.61 73.50 -14.35
CA GLY A 201 -19.24 72.09 -14.46
C GLY A 201 -17.74 71.83 -14.28
N ASP A 202 -16.99 72.84 -13.80
CA ASP A 202 -15.61 72.69 -13.37
C ASP A 202 -15.54 72.18 -11.92
N VAL A 203 -14.39 71.59 -11.58
CA VAL A 203 -14.06 71.13 -10.22
C VAL A 203 -14.00 72.34 -9.28
N PRO A 204 -14.51 72.26 -8.03
CA PRO A 204 -14.44 73.38 -7.08
C PRO A 204 -13.01 73.89 -6.85
N ARG A 205 -12.85 75.21 -6.71
CA ARG A 205 -11.54 75.84 -6.42
C ARG A 205 -11.05 75.42 -5.03
N GLY A 206 -9.73 75.25 -4.88
CA GLY A 206 -9.11 74.74 -3.66
C GLY A 206 -9.11 73.21 -3.52
N VAL A 207 -9.62 72.46 -4.51
CA VAL A 207 -9.61 70.99 -4.49
C VAL A 207 -8.25 70.43 -4.92
N THR A 208 -7.66 69.63 -4.05
CA THR A 208 -6.45 68.85 -4.34
C THR A 208 -6.75 67.35 -4.26
N VAL A 209 -5.98 66.53 -4.97
CA VAL A 209 -6.05 65.07 -4.92
C VAL A 209 -4.64 64.53 -4.73
N ALA A 210 -4.34 63.95 -3.57
CA ALA A 210 -3.02 63.42 -3.19
C ALA A 210 -1.86 64.41 -3.47
N GLY A 211 -2.09 65.69 -3.23
CA GLY A 211 -1.13 66.79 -3.44
C GLY A 211 -1.11 67.44 -4.83
N VAL A 212 -1.93 67.00 -5.79
CA VAL A 212 -2.08 67.66 -7.10
C VAL A 212 -3.28 68.61 -7.06
N ASP A 213 -3.09 69.87 -7.45
CA ASP A 213 -4.18 70.87 -7.55
C ASP A 213 -4.95 70.71 -8.86
N VAL A 214 -6.27 70.56 -8.74
CA VAL A 214 -7.22 70.46 -9.86
C VAL A 214 -8.34 71.50 -9.74
N GLY A 215 -8.25 72.43 -8.78
CA GLY A 215 -9.32 73.34 -8.44
C GLY A 215 -9.60 74.38 -9.52
N GLY A 216 -10.82 74.41 -10.04
CA GLY A 216 -11.21 75.29 -11.15
C GLY A 216 -10.76 74.81 -12.53
N MET A 217 -10.28 73.56 -12.66
CA MET A 217 -10.16 72.90 -13.96
C MET A 217 -11.50 72.28 -14.38
N SER A 218 -11.73 72.15 -15.69
CA SER A 218 -12.83 71.31 -16.19
C SER A 218 -12.60 69.85 -15.81
N HIS A 219 -13.66 69.08 -15.53
CA HIS A 219 -13.52 67.68 -15.10
C HIS A 219 -12.61 66.85 -16.03
N THR A 220 -12.68 67.04 -17.35
CA THR A 220 -11.82 66.33 -18.32
C THR A 220 -10.36 66.79 -18.26
N SER A 221 -10.10 68.08 -18.01
CA SER A 221 -8.73 68.59 -17.81
C SER A 221 -8.13 68.08 -16.50
N ALA A 222 -8.90 68.13 -15.42
CA ALA A 222 -8.51 67.58 -14.12
C ALA A 222 -8.22 66.08 -14.21
N GLU A 223 -9.07 65.31 -14.90
CA GLU A 223 -8.86 63.87 -15.11
C GLU A 223 -7.57 63.60 -15.89
N GLN A 224 -7.28 64.39 -16.93
CA GLN A 224 -6.03 64.28 -17.68
C GLN A 224 -4.81 64.59 -16.80
N THR A 225 -4.83 65.68 -16.03
CA THR A 225 -3.73 66.06 -15.12
C THR A 225 -3.47 64.98 -14.06
N LEU A 226 -4.52 64.42 -13.43
CA LEU A 226 -4.37 63.33 -12.46
C LEU A 226 -3.84 62.04 -13.11
N ARG A 227 -4.26 61.73 -14.34
CA ARG A 227 -3.73 60.60 -15.11
C ARG A 227 -2.27 60.80 -15.52
N GLU A 228 -1.83 62.02 -15.80
CA GLU A 228 -0.44 62.32 -16.18
C GLU A 228 0.50 62.35 -14.97
N GLU A 229 0.08 62.92 -13.83
CA GLU A 229 0.95 63.10 -12.65
C GLU A 229 0.90 61.97 -11.63
N LEU A 230 -0.23 61.24 -11.51
CA LEU A 230 -0.44 60.26 -10.44
C LEU A 230 -0.61 58.80 -10.91
N GLN A 231 -1.21 58.53 -12.08
CA GLN A 231 -1.42 57.15 -12.56
C GLN A 231 -0.15 56.26 -12.48
N PRO A 232 1.06 56.72 -12.87
CA PRO A 232 2.25 55.86 -12.82
C PRO A 232 2.59 55.31 -11.43
N ARG A 233 2.19 56.00 -10.35
CA ARG A 233 2.40 55.54 -8.96
C ARG A 233 1.48 54.39 -8.56
N PHE A 234 0.39 54.18 -9.30
CA PHE A 234 -0.65 53.19 -8.98
C PHE A 234 -0.69 52.01 -9.97
N ASP A 235 0.13 52.04 -11.03
CA ASP A 235 0.38 50.89 -11.90
C ASP A 235 1.51 49.96 -11.38
N ASP A 236 2.35 50.46 -10.46
CA ASP A 236 3.44 49.72 -9.83
C ASP A 236 2.96 48.50 -9.01
N PRO A 237 3.74 47.40 -8.93
CA PRO A 237 3.34 46.21 -8.16
C PRO A 237 3.22 46.48 -6.66
N ILE A 238 2.04 46.21 -6.08
CA ILE A 238 1.83 46.33 -4.64
C ILE A 238 2.45 45.13 -3.92
N LYS A 239 3.12 45.39 -2.79
CA LYS A 239 3.70 44.33 -1.95
C LYS A 239 2.61 43.71 -1.08
N VAL A 240 2.47 42.39 -1.16
CA VAL A 240 1.50 41.61 -0.38
C VAL A 240 2.27 40.69 0.57
N THR A 241 2.09 40.89 1.87
CA THR A 241 2.80 40.12 2.91
C THR A 241 1.83 39.29 3.75
N ALA A 242 1.99 37.96 3.70
CA ALA A 242 1.29 37.01 4.54
C ALA A 242 2.31 36.32 5.46
N GLY A 243 2.29 36.65 6.75
CA GLY A 243 3.18 36.10 7.78
C GLY A 243 4.68 36.13 7.43
N ASP A 244 5.25 34.99 7.00
CA ASP A 244 6.66 34.83 6.60
C ASP A 244 6.93 34.93 5.08
N VAL A 245 5.91 35.18 4.26
CA VAL A 245 6.02 35.37 2.80
C VAL A 245 5.65 36.80 2.41
N THR A 246 6.49 37.42 1.57
CA THR A 246 6.16 38.64 0.83
C THR A 246 6.26 38.33 -0.67
N THR A 247 5.25 38.73 -1.42
CA THR A 247 5.20 38.67 -2.90
C THR A 247 4.64 39.99 -3.45
N GLU A 248 4.50 40.11 -4.76
CA GLU A 248 4.05 41.31 -5.45
C GLU A 248 2.80 41.02 -6.32
N LEU A 249 1.82 41.93 -6.29
CA LEU A 249 0.60 41.86 -7.09
C LEU A 249 0.54 43.09 -8.00
N ASN A 250 0.46 42.90 -9.32
CA ASN A 250 0.25 44.02 -10.24
C ASN A 250 -1.24 44.46 -10.20
N PRO A 251 -1.54 45.73 -9.85
CA PRO A 251 -2.92 46.21 -9.68
C PRO A 251 -3.79 46.01 -10.92
N THR A 252 -3.31 46.47 -12.08
CA THR A 252 -4.02 46.43 -13.36
C THR A 252 -4.42 45.01 -13.77
N SER A 253 -3.50 44.04 -13.59
CA SER A 253 -3.75 42.61 -13.87
C SER A 253 -4.74 41.97 -12.90
N ALA A 254 -4.73 42.38 -11.63
CA ALA A 254 -5.74 42.00 -10.65
C ALA A 254 -7.10 42.70 -10.87
N GLY A 255 -7.18 43.68 -11.78
CA GLY A 255 -8.39 44.47 -11.99
C GLY A 255 -8.64 45.49 -10.88
N LEU A 256 -7.58 46.01 -10.25
CA LEU A 256 -7.58 47.24 -9.47
C LEU A 256 -7.18 48.39 -10.40
N ALA A 257 -7.85 49.54 -10.28
CA ALA A 257 -7.49 50.77 -10.97
C ALA A 257 -7.97 51.98 -10.15
N VAL A 258 -7.54 53.18 -10.52
CA VAL A 258 -8.08 54.42 -9.95
C VAL A 258 -9.26 54.91 -10.78
N ASP A 259 -10.39 55.12 -10.10
CA ASP A 259 -11.57 55.78 -10.66
C ASP A 259 -11.38 57.30 -10.56
N TRP A 260 -10.67 57.89 -11.52
CA TRP A 260 -10.43 59.34 -11.56
C TRP A 260 -11.74 60.13 -11.73
N GLN A 261 -12.73 59.59 -12.43
CA GLN A 261 -14.03 60.26 -12.58
C GLN A 261 -14.77 60.29 -11.25
N GLY A 262 -14.90 59.14 -10.57
CA GLY A 262 -15.49 59.04 -9.24
C GLY A 262 -14.74 59.83 -8.16
N THR A 263 -13.41 59.97 -8.30
CA THR A 263 -12.58 60.84 -7.45
C THR A 263 -12.96 62.30 -7.63
N LEU A 264 -13.12 62.78 -8.87
CA LEU A 264 -13.56 64.15 -9.15
C LEU A 264 -15.03 64.39 -8.79
N ASP A 265 -15.90 63.38 -8.95
CA ASP A 265 -17.29 63.47 -8.51
C ASP A 265 -17.43 63.56 -6.97
N GLN A 266 -16.45 63.07 -6.19
CA GLN A 266 -16.38 63.30 -4.73
C GLN A 266 -16.02 64.75 -4.35
N ALA A 267 -15.30 65.48 -5.21
CA ALA A 267 -15.08 66.92 -5.00
C ALA A 267 -16.40 67.72 -5.04
N GLY A 268 -17.45 67.14 -5.64
CA GLY A 268 -18.78 67.73 -5.72
C GLY A 268 -18.87 68.87 -6.73
N LYS A 269 -19.92 69.68 -6.62
CA LYS A 269 -20.22 70.75 -7.57
C LYS A 269 -20.03 72.12 -6.94
N LEU A 270 -19.46 73.05 -7.71
CA LEU A 270 -19.26 74.45 -7.32
C LEU A 270 -20.52 75.05 -6.66
N SER A 271 -20.35 75.52 -5.43
CA SER A 271 -21.44 76.07 -4.62
C SER A 271 -22.15 77.25 -5.30
N LEU A 272 -23.46 77.33 -5.07
CA LEU A 272 -24.33 78.44 -5.46
C LEU A 272 -24.45 79.53 -4.37
N ASN A 273 -23.74 79.37 -3.24
CA ASN A 273 -23.66 80.40 -2.21
C ASN A 273 -22.43 81.30 -2.48
N PRO A 274 -22.62 82.62 -2.69
CA PRO A 274 -21.55 83.54 -3.07
C PRO A 274 -20.49 83.71 -1.98
N ILE A 275 -20.80 83.44 -0.70
CA ILE A 275 -19.80 83.51 0.39
C ILE A 275 -18.82 82.34 0.24
N THR A 276 -19.32 81.13 0.04
CA THR A 276 -18.47 79.93 -0.11
C THR A 276 -17.61 79.95 -1.40
N ARG A 277 -18.08 80.60 -2.48
CA ARG A 277 -17.24 80.83 -3.68
C ARG A 277 -16.10 81.84 -3.46
N ILE A 278 -16.18 82.63 -2.38
CA ILE A 278 -15.12 83.55 -1.98
C ILE A 278 -14.16 82.84 -1.02
N THR A 279 -14.65 82.09 -0.02
CA THR A 279 -13.78 81.38 0.93
C THR A 279 -12.96 80.27 0.26
N SER A 280 -13.48 79.62 -0.79
CA SER A 280 -12.76 78.61 -1.60
C SER A 280 -11.59 79.14 -2.45
N PHE A 281 -11.14 80.39 -2.24
CA PHE A 281 -9.84 80.90 -2.70
C PHE A 281 -8.74 80.77 -1.62
N TRP A 282 -9.10 80.40 -0.38
CA TRP A 282 -8.20 80.29 0.78
C TRP A 282 -8.47 79.04 1.63
N GLU A 283 -9.42 78.20 1.24
CA GLU A 283 -9.73 76.90 1.85
C GLU A 283 -9.24 75.78 0.92
N GLU A 284 -8.32 74.95 1.39
CA GLU A 284 -7.87 73.73 0.72
C GLU A 284 -8.79 72.56 1.10
N ASN A 285 -9.20 71.75 0.12
CA ASN A 285 -10.08 70.60 0.30
C ASN A 285 -9.49 69.37 -0.42
N GLU A 286 -8.70 68.57 0.31
CA GLU A 286 -8.13 67.34 -0.22
C GLU A 286 -9.20 66.25 -0.38
N VAL A 287 -9.29 65.67 -1.58
CA VAL A 287 -10.24 64.61 -1.94
C VAL A 287 -9.52 63.28 -2.09
N GLY A 288 -10.06 62.26 -1.42
CA GLY A 288 -9.50 60.91 -1.40
C GLY A 288 -9.69 60.16 -2.73
N ILE A 289 -8.65 59.42 -3.14
CA ILE A 289 -8.66 58.65 -4.38
C ILE A 289 -9.65 57.47 -4.31
N VAL A 290 -10.53 57.36 -5.31
CA VAL A 290 -11.50 56.27 -5.44
C VAL A 290 -10.89 55.10 -6.20
N SER A 291 -11.08 53.87 -5.68
CA SER A 291 -10.61 52.64 -6.33
C SER A 291 -11.71 51.99 -7.19
N GLU A 292 -11.47 51.90 -8.50
CA GLU A 292 -12.21 50.98 -9.36
C GLU A 292 -11.74 49.54 -9.10
N THR A 293 -12.67 48.57 -9.05
CA THR A 293 -12.31 47.16 -8.85
C THR A 293 -13.20 46.23 -9.66
N VAL A 294 -12.59 45.38 -10.50
CA VAL A 294 -13.27 44.31 -11.25
C VAL A 294 -13.30 43.04 -10.37
N PRO A 295 -14.43 42.70 -9.71
CA PRO A 295 -14.40 41.78 -8.57
C PRO A 295 -13.92 40.37 -8.90
N GLU A 296 -14.30 39.83 -10.05
CA GLU A 296 -13.92 38.48 -10.48
C GLU A 296 -12.43 38.36 -10.84
N ARG A 297 -11.81 39.43 -11.37
CA ARG A 297 -10.36 39.47 -11.65
C ARG A 297 -9.56 39.54 -10.36
N LEU A 298 -10.04 40.35 -9.41
CA LEU A 298 -9.40 40.50 -8.10
C LEU A 298 -9.51 39.19 -7.32
N LYS A 299 -10.71 38.58 -7.29
CA LYS A 299 -10.96 37.29 -6.65
C LYS A 299 -10.11 36.17 -7.22
N SER A 300 -10.14 35.96 -8.55
CA SER A 300 -9.33 34.90 -9.19
C SER A 300 -7.82 35.12 -9.06
N THR A 301 -7.34 36.38 -9.03
CA THR A 301 -5.92 36.68 -8.80
C THR A 301 -5.52 36.45 -7.35
N VAL A 302 -6.31 36.92 -6.38
CA VAL A 302 -6.01 36.72 -4.95
C VAL A 302 -6.12 35.26 -4.55
N THR A 303 -7.13 34.51 -5.02
CA THR A 303 -7.20 33.05 -4.80
C THR A 303 -5.93 32.36 -5.29
N ARG A 304 -5.50 32.64 -6.54
CA ARG A 304 -4.30 32.05 -7.13
C ARG A 304 -3.02 32.40 -6.37
N LEU A 305 -2.88 33.65 -5.91
CA LEU A 305 -1.75 34.11 -5.11
C LEU A 305 -1.73 33.43 -3.73
N VAL A 306 -2.90 33.33 -3.09
CA VAL A 306 -3.10 32.63 -1.81
C VAL A 306 -2.73 31.16 -1.93
N GLU A 307 -3.25 30.45 -2.95
CA GLU A 307 -3.06 29.00 -3.11
C GLU A 307 -1.64 28.58 -3.50
N ASN A 308 -0.92 29.38 -4.30
CA ASN A 308 0.36 28.96 -4.90
C ASN A 308 1.60 29.60 -4.26
N GLU A 309 1.48 30.76 -3.62
CA GLU A 309 2.63 31.53 -3.11
C GLU A 309 2.56 31.81 -1.61
N LEU A 310 1.41 32.31 -1.12
CA LEU A 310 1.27 32.76 0.27
C LEU A 310 0.99 31.61 1.25
N ASN A 311 0.24 30.59 0.82
CA ASN A 311 0.00 29.38 1.60
C ASN A 311 1.12 28.37 1.39
N HIS A 312 1.62 27.78 2.48
CA HIS A 312 2.59 26.68 2.40
C HIS A 312 2.38 25.65 3.51
N ARG A 313 2.63 24.38 3.15
CA ARG A 313 2.51 23.26 4.09
C ARG A 313 3.69 23.28 5.06
N LYS A 314 3.42 22.96 6.34
CA LYS A 314 4.48 22.84 7.33
C LYS A 314 5.50 21.78 6.94
N SER A 315 6.77 22.08 7.19
CA SER A 315 7.89 21.16 7.00
C SER A 315 8.53 20.91 8.36
N GLU A 316 8.39 19.69 8.88
CA GLU A 316 9.13 19.29 10.08
C GLU A 316 10.62 19.23 9.74
N GLY A 317 11.48 19.71 10.64
CA GLY A 317 12.91 19.67 10.47
C GLY A 317 13.42 18.24 10.46
N ASN A 318 14.54 18.01 9.79
CA ASN A 318 15.08 16.66 9.56
C ASN A 318 16.62 16.72 9.46
N ILE A 319 17.27 15.56 9.38
CA ILE A 319 18.68 15.45 9.02
C ILE A 319 18.78 14.55 7.79
N THR A 320 19.65 14.94 6.86
CA THR A 320 19.94 14.23 5.61
C THR A 320 21.42 13.87 5.57
N PHE A 321 21.75 12.79 4.88
CA PHE A 321 23.13 12.35 4.68
C PHE A 321 23.47 12.43 3.19
N LYS A 322 24.64 12.98 2.86
CA LYS A 322 25.14 13.11 1.49
C LYS A 322 26.54 12.50 1.40
N PRO A 323 26.85 11.67 0.39
CA PRO A 323 28.22 11.28 0.09
C PRO A 323 29.08 12.52 -0.19
N THR A 324 30.36 12.48 0.19
CA THR A 324 31.35 13.51 -0.14
C THR A 324 32.36 12.98 -1.15
N ASP A 325 33.02 13.88 -1.90
CA ASP A 325 34.02 13.51 -2.91
C ASP A 325 35.24 12.78 -2.31
N ALA A 326 35.47 12.93 -1.01
CA ALA A 326 36.48 12.20 -0.24
C ALA A 326 36.04 10.78 0.18
N GLY A 327 34.89 10.29 -0.32
CA GLY A 327 34.34 8.96 0.01
C GLY A 327 33.60 8.88 1.36
N GLY A 328 33.59 9.97 2.13
CA GLY A 328 32.89 10.07 3.41
C GLY A 328 31.41 10.43 3.26
N VAL A 329 30.79 10.84 4.37
CA VAL A 329 29.40 11.30 4.43
C VAL A 329 29.29 12.58 5.24
N GLU A 330 28.64 13.59 4.67
CA GLU A 330 28.24 14.79 5.38
C GLU A 330 26.80 14.64 5.90
N ALA A 331 26.59 14.92 7.18
CA ALA A 331 25.26 15.10 7.76
C ALA A 331 24.85 16.57 7.65
N ALA A 332 23.70 16.84 7.02
CA ALA A 332 23.16 18.17 6.80
C ALA A 332 21.72 18.29 7.31
N SER A 333 21.46 19.28 8.16
CA SER A 333 20.14 19.54 8.74
C SER A 333 19.20 20.28 7.77
N VAL A 334 17.97 19.79 7.62
CA VAL A 334 16.84 20.52 7.05
C VAL A 334 16.15 21.28 8.18
N MET A 335 16.11 22.60 8.11
CA MET A 335 15.46 23.42 9.13
C MET A 335 13.93 23.28 9.09
N PRO A 336 13.26 23.32 10.26
CA PRO A 336 11.81 23.28 10.31
C PRO A 336 11.18 24.60 9.83
N ARG A 337 10.12 24.51 9.02
CA ARG A 337 9.29 25.66 8.62
C ARG A 337 7.85 25.44 9.10
N GLN A 338 7.30 26.42 9.82
CA GLN A 338 5.88 26.42 10.19
C GLN A 338 5.01 26.40 8.94
N GLY A 339 3.81 25.82 9.03
CA GLY A 339 2.83 25.90 7.94
C GLY A 339 2.05 27.20 8.04
N GLN A 340 1.54 27.67 6.90
CA GLN A 340 0.80 28.92 6.82
C GLN A 340 -0.37 28.80 5.86
N GLU A 341 -1.54 29.24 6.29
CA GLU A 341 -2.72 29.45 5.43
C GLU A 341 -3.31 30.83 5.74
N VAL A 342 -3.60 31.63 4.70
CA VAL A 342 -4.31 32.91 4.81
C VAL A 342 -5.72 32.66 5.36
N THR A 343 -6.11 33.42 6.39
CA THR A 343 -7.27 33.10 7.24
C THR A 343 -8.61 33.17 6.48
N SER A 344 -8.73 34.03 5.47
CA SER A 344 -9.84 34.02 4.51
C SER A 344 -9.44 34.73 3.21
N VAL A 345 -9.82 34.15 2.07
CA VAL A 345 -9.63 34.77 0.75
C VAL A 345 -10.47 36.04 0.59
N ASP A 346 -11.72 36.05 1.05
CA ASP A 346 -12.57 37.24 0.96
C ASP A 346 -12.09 38.35 1.92
N ALA A 347 -11.49 38.00 3.07
CA ALA A 347 -10.81 38.97 3.93
C ALA A 347 -9.52 39.53 3.28
N ALA A 348 -8.77 38.70 2.56
CA ALA A 348 -7.60 39.15 1.82
C ALA A 348 -7.98 40.06 0.63
N ILE A 349 -9.07 39.76 -0.08
CA ILE A 349 -9.65 40.63 -1.10
C ILE A 349 -10.05 41.98 -0.51
N ALA A 350 -10.69 41.98 0.68
CA ALA A 350 -11.06 43.22 1.37
C ALA A 350 -9.84 44.04 1.79
N ALA A 351 -8.83 43.42 2.40
CA ALA A 351 -7.59 44.06 2.83
C ALA A 351 -6.76 44.62 1.65
N ILE A 352 -6.76 43.92 0.51
CA ILE A 352 -6.14 44.42 -0.73
C ILE A 352 -6.96 45.60 -1.27
N LYS A 353 -8.30 45.48 -1.35
CA LYS A 353 -9.16 46.57 -1.85
C LYS A 353 -9.07 47.84 -1.01
N SER A 354 -8.90 47.76 0.31
CA SER A 354 -8.73 48.94 1.16
C SER A 354 -7.28 49.42 1.30
N GLY A 355 -6.29 48.55 1.06
CA GLY A 355 -4.89 48.81 1.38
C GLY A 355 -3.94 48.98 0.20
N TRP A 356 -4.36 48.73 -1.05
CA TRP A 356 -3.46 48.74 -2.21
C TRP A 356 -2.86 50.11 -2.56
N LEU A 357 -3.51 51.21 -2.16
CA LEU A 357 -3.02 52.58 -2.34
C LEU A 357 -2.01 53.02 -1.26
N ASN A 358 -1.64 52.15 -0.31
CA ASN A 358 -0.70 52.48 0.77
C ASN A 358 0.75 52.14 0.39
N ASP A 359 1.68 53.08 0.54
CA ASP A 359 3.13 52.90 0.27
C ASP A 359 3.77 51.70 1.00
N GLY A 360 3.22 51.31 2.16
CA GLY A 360 3.68 50.16 2.94
C GLY A 360 3.24 48.79 2.40
N GLY A 361 2.39 48.75 1.36
CA GLY A 361 1.76 47.55 0.85
C GLY A 361 0.68 46.98 1.77
N VAL A 362 0.23 45.76 1.45
CA VAL A 362 -0.89 45.08 2.12
C VAL A 362 -0.38 43.94 2.99
N ARG A 363 -0.78 43.91 4.27
CA ARG A 363 -0.54 42.78 5.16
C ARG A 363 -1.80 41.93 5.29
N LEU A 364 -1.64 40.60 5.19
CA LEU A 364 -2.72 39.64 5.24
C LEU A 364 -2.64 38.79 6.53
N ASP A 365 -3.81 38.56 7.14
CA ASP A 365 -3.93 37.70 8.31
C ASP A 365 -3.79 36.22 7.94
N VAL A 366 -3.01 35.50 8.76
CA VAL A 366 -2.67 34.10 8.53
C VAL A 366 -2.88 33.25 9.77
N THR A 367 -3.33 32.02 9.56
CA THR A 367 -3.37 30.96 10.56
C THR A 367 -2.11 30.10 10.42
N GLN A 368 -1.23 30.16 11.41
CA GLN A 368 -0.01 29.35 11.44
C GLN A 368 -0.30 27.93 11.97
N LYS A 369 0.31 26.93 11.33
CA LYS A 369 0.21 25.51 11.69
C LYS A 369 1.56 25.03 12.22
N PRO A 370 1.74 24.94 13.55
CA PRO A 370 3.06 24.71 14.13
C PRO A 370 3.64 23.33 13.80
N VAL A 371 4.95 23.33 13.64
CA VAL A 371 5.83 22.15 13.63
C VAL A 371 6.02 21.62 15.05
N LYS A 372 6.39 20.35 15.19
CA LYS A 372 6.84 19.76 16.46
C LYS A 372 8.32 20.03 16.69
N THR A 373 9.15 19.95 15.64
CA THR A 373 10.60 20.21 15.70
C THR A 373 10.94 21.68 15.88
N THR A 374 12.05 21.96 16.55
CA THR A 374 12.65 23.29 16.70
C THR A 374 14.02 23.36 16.05
N GLU A 375 14.43 24.54 15.56
CA GLU A 375 15.78 24.75 15.03
C GLU A 375 16.87 24.34 16.02
N LYS A 376 16.73 24.72 17.31
CA LYS A 376 17.65 24.32 18.38
C LYS A 376 17.74 22.80 18.52
N GLY A 377 16.61 22.10 18.51
CA GLY A 377 16.57 20.64 18.64
C GLY A 377 17.17 19.92 17.42
N VAL A 378 16.88 20.39 16.20
CA VAL A 378 17.46 19.82 14.97
C VAL A 378 18.98 20.04 14.91
N ARG A 379 19.47 21.23 15.25
CA ARG A 379 20.91 21.52 15.35
C ARG A 379 21.57 20.68 16.45
N ALA A 380 20.92 20.49 17.60
CA ALA A 380 21.44 19.62 18.67
C ALA A 380 21.56 18.16 18.21
N THR A 381 20.54 17.57 17.59
CA THR A 381 20.62 16.20 17.05
C THR A 381 21.67 16.08 15.93
N LEU A 382 21.89 17.14 15.13
CA LEU A 382 22.95 17.15 14.11
C LEU A 382 24.34 16.98 14.73
N GLU A 383 24.69 17.84 15.68
CA GLU A 383 26.04 17.83 16.29
C GLU A 383 26.23 16.66 17.26
N GLN A 384 25.20 16.25 18.01
CA GLN A 384 25.33 15.25 19.09
C GLN A 384 25.06 13.81 18.65
N VAL A 385 24.39 13.60 17.51
CA VAL A 385 24.01 12.25 17.04
C VAL A 385 24.47 12.01 15.61
N ALA A 386 24.02 12.83 14.65
CA ALA A 386 24.18 12.50 13.23
C ALA A 386 25.63 12.65 12.74
N LYS A 387 26.33 13.72 13.12
CA LYS A 387 27.76 13.92 12.78
C LYS A 387 28.67 12.85 13.42
N PRO A 388 28.59 12.56 14.73
CA PRO A 388 29.33 11.44 15.32
C PRO A 388 29.02 10.11 14.64
N ALA A 389 27.75 9.81 14.37
CA ALA A 389 27.35 8.54 13.80
C ALA A 389 28.07 8.20 12.48
N VAL A 390 28.22 9.16 11.57
CA VAL A 390 28.91 8.96 10.27
C VAL A 390 30.39 9.34 10.25
N SER A 391 31.00 9.71 11.40
CA SER A 391 32.40 10.12 11.43
C SER A 391 33.41 8.98 11.26
N ALA A 392 33.01 7.73 11.51
CA ALA A 392 33.85 6.54 11.39
C ALA A 392 32.99 5.28 11.14
N PRO A 393 33.51 4.26 10.43
CA PRO A 393 32.83 2.98 10.23
C PRO A 393 32.66 2.20 11.54
N ILE A 394 31.81 1.17 11.51
CA ILE A 394 31.63 0.22 12.63
C ILE A 394 32.06 -1.18 12.17
N THR A 395 32.93 -1.83 12.93
CA THR A 395 33.39 -3.21 12.64
C THR A 395 32.52 -4.23 13.37
N MET A 396 31.87 -5.13 12.64
CA MET A 396 31.24 -6.33 13.16
C MET A 396 32.26 -7.48 13.18
N LYS A 397 32.71 -7.88 14.37
CA LYS A 397 33.62 -9.02 14.56
C LYS A 397 32.84 -10.33 14.49
N GLY A 398 33.16 -11.16 13.49
CA GLY A 398 32.61 -12.50 13.33
C GLY A 398 33.65 -13.59 13.60
N GLU A 399 33.21 -14.84 13.58
CA GLU A 399 34.12 -15.99 13.71
C GLU A 399 34.89 -16.22 12.41
N GLY A 400 36.14 -15.77 12.37
CA GLY A 400 37.08 -15.98 11.25
C GLY A 400 37.02 -14.92 10.15
N ALA A 401 35.99 -14.09 10.10
CA ALA A 401 35.90 -12.91 9.23
C ALA A 401 35.17 -11.76 9.93
N ASN A 402 35.50 -10.53 9.54
CA ASN A 402 34.85 -9.31 10.03
C ASN A 402 34.08 -8.65 8.89
N GLY A 403 32.95 -8.02 9.20
CA GLY A 403 32.22 -7.15 8.28
C GLY A 403 32.31 -5.69 8.71
N VAL A 404 32.33 -4.76 7.76
CA VAL A 404 32.41 -3.32 8.02
C VAL A 404 31.10 -2.64 7.59
N LEU A 405 30.57 -1.79 8.47
CA LEU A 405 29.51 -0.83 8.17
C LEU A 405 30.14 0.52 7.86
N GLU A 406 30.19 0.88 6.58
CA GLU A 406 30.71 2.17 6.14
C GLU A 406 29.78 3.34 6.54
N PRO A 407 30.32 4.57 6.74
CA PRO A 407 29.55 5.78 6.99
C PRO A 407 28.34 5.99 6.06
N LYS A 408 28.45 5.56 4.80
CA LYS A 408 27.36 5.57 3.81
C LYS A 408 26.19 4.67 4.24
N VAL A 409 26.46 3.41 4.57
CA VAL A 409 25.43 2.44 5.02
C VAL A 409 24.83 2.90 6.35
N ILE A 410 25.67 3.43 7.25
CA ILE A 410 25.24 4.00 8.52
C ILE A 410 24.23 5.14 8.29
N GLY A 411 24.57 6.11 7.44
CA GLY A 411 23.69 7.23 7.10
C GLY A 411 22.40 6.79 6.40
N GLU A 412 22.48 5.85 5.46
CA GLU A 412 21.32 5.25 4.77
C GLU A 412 20.38 4.50 5.73
N ALA A 413 20.91 3.91 6.80
CA ALA A 413 20.12 3.23 7.83
C ALA A 413 19.45 4.18 8.82
N PHE A 414 19.82 5.46 8.90
CA PHE A 414 19.22 6.43 9.83
C PHE A 414 17.94 7.07 9.28
N THR A 415 16.92 7.10 10.13
CA THR A 415 15.72 7.91 9.97
C THR A 415 15.48 8.72 11.23
N PHE A 416 14.99 9.95 11.11
CA PHE A 416 14.71 10.81 12.26
C PHE A 416 13.20 11.07 12.38
N LYS A 417 12.71 11.18 13.62
CA LYS A 417 11.30 11.49 13.91
C LYS A 417 11.17 12.68 14.85
N PRO A 418 10.25 13.63 14.60
CA PRO A 418 9.93 14.71 15.52
C PRO A 418 9.50 14.20 16.90
N ALA A 419 10.25 14.60 17.93
CA ALA A 419 9.93 14.36 19.33
C ALA A 419 8.95 15.41 19.89
N LYS A 420 8.52 15.25 21.15
CA LYS A 420 7.62 16.21 21.83
C LYS A 420 8.33 17.44 22.39
N ASP A 421 9.65 17.38 22.55
CA ASP A 421 10.51 18.40 23.16
C ASP A 421 11.15 19.35 22.13
N GLY A 422 10.82 19.19 20.84
CA GLY A 422 11.42 19.94 19.75
C GLY A 422 12.67 19.30 19.13
N SER A 423 13.13 18.15 19.62
CA SER A 423 14.27 17.41 19.09
C SER A 423 13.90 16.41 17.98
N LEU A 424 14.92 15.72 17.44
CA LEU A 424 14.77 14.59 16.55
C LEU A 424 15.21 13.29 17.22
N THR A 425 14.28 12.34 17.37
CA THR A 425 14.59 10.98 17.83
C THR A 425 15.16 10.16 16.66
N PRO A 426 16.38 9.61 16.76
CA PRO A 426 16.90 8.69 15.75
C PRO A 426 16.19 7.33 15.79
N LYS A 427 16.00 6.72 14.63
CA LYS A 427 15.65 5.31 14.45
C LYS A 427 16.52 4.72 13.35
N VAL A 428 17.10 3.55 13.63
CA VAL A 428 17.94 2.79 12.71
C VAL A 428 17.13 1.68 12.02
N ASP A 429 17.37 1.44 10.74
CA ASP A 429 16.91 0.25 10.02
C ASP A 429 17.96 -0.88 10.03
N GLY A 430 17.76 -1.86 10.90
CA GLY A 430 18.59 -3.06 10.96
C GLY A 430 18.57 -3.92 9.69
N LYS A 431 17.60 -3.75 8.77
CA LYS A 431 17.60 -4.47 7.48
C LYS A 431 18.69 -3.93 6.55
N THR A 432 18.83 -2.61 6.46
CA THR A 432 19.90 -1.94 5.70
C THR A 432 21.27 -2.33 6.23
N LEU A 433 21.45 -2.32 7.56
CA LEU A 433 22.70 -2.77 8.19
C LEU A 433 23.02 -4.24 7.89
N ARG A 434 22.05 -5.14 8.08
CA ARG A 434 22.20 -6.57 7.75
C ARG A 434 22.58 -6.76 6.29
N LYS A 435 21.90 -6.10 5.36
CA LYS A 435 22.14 -6.26 3.91
C LYS A 435 23.58 -5.93 3.50
N ALA A 436 24.25 -5.00 4.20
CA ALA A 436 25.66 -4.69 3.97
C ALA A 436 26.62 -5.70 4.63
N LEU A 437 26.29 -6.21 5.82
CA LEU A 437 27.15 -7.15 6.57
C LEU A 437 27.02 -8.61 6.13
N GLU A 438 25.84 -9.03 5.67
CA GLU A 438 25.51 -10.43 5.34
C GLU A 438 26.43 -11.02 4.25
N PRO A 439 26.78 -10.32 3.15
CA PRO A 439 27.78 -10.82 2.20
C PRO A 439 29.20 -10.90 2.77
N GLN A 440 29.56 -10.02 3.70
CA GLN A 440 30.91 -9.96 4.30
C GLN A 440 31.13 -11.06 5.35
N LEU A 441 30.05 -11.46 6.04
CA LEU A 441 30.08 -12.45 7.12
C LEU A 441 29.58 -13.84 6.70
N ALA A 442 29.19 -14.03 5.44
CA ALA A 442 28.67 -15.30 4.92
C ALA A 442 29.62 -16.50 5.12
N SER A 443 30.94 -16.27 5.15
CA SER A 443 31.96 -17.29 5.43
C SER A 443 32.00 -17.75 6.90
N THR A 444 31.36 -17.02 7.82
CA THR A 444 31.31 -17.33 9.25
C THR A 444 30.08 -18.18 9.63
N GLU A 445 29.09 -18.24 8.75
CA GLU A 445 27.89 -19.08 8.85
C GLU A 445 28.16 -20.49 8.29
N VAL A 446 27.50 -21.50 8.86
CA VAL A 446 27.57 -22.90 8.40
C VAL A 446 26.20 -23.30 7.90
N LYS A 447 26.08 -23.60 6.61
CA LYS A 447 24.83 -24.10 6.03
C LYS A 447 24.54 -25.51 6.53
N GLY A 448 23.52 -25.62 7.39
CA GLY A 448 22.98 -26.92 7.82
C GLY A 448 22.31 -27.67 6.66
N THR A 449 22.22 -29.00 6.81
CA THR A 449 21.54 -29.89 5.86
C THR A 449 20.57 -30.78 6.61
N ASP A 450 19.37 -30.97 6.05
CA ASP A 450 18.38 -31.90 6.59
C ASP A 450 18.85 -33.36 6.39
N ALA A 451 18.35 -34.29 7.21
CA ALA A 451 18.53 -35.71 6.96
C ALA A 451 17.62 -36.17 5.82
N GLU A 452 18.11 -37.14 5.05
CA GLU A 452 17.55 -37.58 3.78
C GLU A 452 17.60 -39.11 3.75
N ILE A 453 16.54 -39.77 3.27
CA ILE A 453 16.56 -41.21 3.03
C ILE A 453 16.90 -41.42 1.56
N VAL A 454 18.02 -42.09 1.31
CA VAL A 454 18.52 -42.43 -0.02
C VAL A 454 18.48 -43.94 -0.23
N PHE A 455 18.22 -44.39 -1.44
CA PHE A 455 18.22 -45.82 -1.78
C PHE A 455 19.56 -46.21 -2.40
N GLU A 456 20.51 -46.63 -1.56
CA GLU A 456 21.83 -47.10 -2.02
C GLU A 456 21.74 -48.57 -2.43
N GLY A 457 21.20 -48.80 -3.64
CA GLY A 457 20.78 -50.12 -4.11
C GLY A 457 19.38 -50.47 -3.60
N ASP A 458 19.14 -51.75 -3.31
CA ASP A 458 17.86 -52.25 -2.78
C ASP A 458 17.73 -52.08 -1.24
N GLN A 459 18.28 -51.02 -0.64
CA GLN A 459 18.11 -50.72 0.80
C GLN A 459 18.00 -49.21 1.09
N PRO A 460 17.06 -48.78 1.95
CA PRO A 460 16.97 -47.40 2.43
C PRO A 460 18.09 -47.08 3.43
N THR A 461 18.82 -46.00 3.20
CA THR A 461 19.93 -45.53 4.04
C THR A 461 19.70 -44.08 4.46
N VAL A 462 19.92 -43.76 5.74
CA VAL A 462 19.80 -42.38 6.25
C VAL A 462 21.11 -41.63 6.02
N LYS A 463 21.07 -40.65 5.13
CA LYS A 463 22.13 -39.66 4.93
C LYS A 463 22.02 -38.61 6.04
N PRO A 464 23.06 -38.42 6.87
CA PRO A 464 22.92 -37.70 8.14
C PRO A 464 22.77 -36.18 7.97
N SER A 465 21.88 -35.62 8.79
CA SER A 465 21.71 -34.18 8.94
C SER A 465 22.97 -33.50 9.50
N LYS A 466 23.11 -32.20 9.23
CA LYS A 466 24.14 -31.33 9.81
C LYS A 466 23.47 -30.09 10.40
N VAL A 467 23.72 -29.83 11.69
CA VAL A 467 23.26 -28.60 12.35
C VAL A 467 23.93 -27.40 11.68
N GLY A 468 23.12 -26.43 11.26
CA GLY A 468 23.63 -25.17 10.71
C GLY A 468 23.99 -24.18 11.81
N ARG A 469 24.78 -23.16 11.47
CA ARG A 469 25.09 -22.01 12.32
C ARG A 469 24.82 -20.74 11.54
N GLN A 470 24.02 -19.85 12.11
CA GLN A 470 23.63 -18.58 11.47
C GLN A 470 23.76 -17.43 12.48
N ILE A 471 23.94 -16.21 11.99
CA ILE A 471 24.02 -15.00 12.81
C ILE A 471 22.62 -14.67 13.35
N ASP A 472 22.50 -14.49 14.66
CA ASP A 472 21.37 -13.79 15.24
C ASP A 472 21.53 -12.28 15.03
N TRP A 473 21.03 -11.81 13.89
CA TRP A 473 21.04 -10.41 13.50
C TRP A 473 20.27 -9.49 14.46
N LYS A 474 19.39 -10.02 15.33
CA LYS A 474 18.72 -9.20 16.36
C LYS A 474 19.69 -8.95 17.51
N MET A 475 20.28 -10.00 18.08
CA MET A 475 21.22 -9.87 19.20
C MET A 475 22.51 -9.14 18.78
N SER A 476 23.03 -9.43 17.59
CA SER A 476 24.28 -8.82 17.07
C SER A 476 24.16 -7.31 16.84
N LEU A 477 22.95 -6.80 16.59
CA LEU A 477 22.69 -5.37 16.34
C LEU A 477 22.05 -4.65 17.53
N GLU A 478 21.76 -5.35 18.64
CA GLU A 478 21.19 -4.75 19.86
C GLU A 478 22.06 -3.61 20.45
N PRO A 479 23.39 -3.77 20.64
CA PRO A 479 24.24 -2.69 21.15
C PRO A 479 24.59 -1.59 20.12
N TYR A 480 24.07 -1.64 18.89
CA TYR A 480 24.39 -0.68 17.82
C TYR A 480 24.21 0.78 18.26
N LEU A 481 23.10 1.08 18.95
CA LEU A 481 22.77 2.45 19.37
C LEU A 481 23.68 3.01 20.46
N ASP A 482 24.48 2.18 21.13
CA ASP A 482 25.46 2.62 22.13
C ASP A 482 26.88 2.64 21.55
N VAL A 483 27.24 1.66 20.72
CA VAL A 483 28.51 1.64 19.97
C VAL A 483 28.63 2.86 19.05
N ILE A 484 27.54 3.27 18.38
CA ILE A 484 27.58 4.41 17.45
C ILE A 484 27.74 5.79 18.14
N LYS A 485 27.60 5.86 19.46
CA LYS A 485 27.87 7.07 20.26
C LYS A 485 29.36 7.22 20.62
N GLN A 486 30.15 6.16 20.48
CA GLN A 486 31.56 6.15 20.88
C GLN A 486 32.40 6.96 19.87
N PRO A 487 33.38 7.75 20.33
CA PRO A 487 34.24 8.51 19.43
C PRO A 487 35.07 7.55 18.55
N ASP A 488 35.67 6.54 19.16
CA ASP A 488 36.65 5.61 18.57
C ASP A 488 36.26 4.14 18.82
N GLU A 489 37.06 3.20 18.27
CA GLU A 489 37.01 1.73 18.47
C GLU A 489 35.66 1.02 18.24
N ARG A 490 34.73 1.64 17.50
CA ARG A 490 33.36 1.17 17.25
C ARG A 490 33.28 -0.28 16.77
N THR A 491 32.98 -1.17 17.71
CA THR A 491 32.98 -2.62 17.52
C THR A 491 31.63 -3.22 17.90
N LEU A 492 31.10 -4.08 17.05
CA LEU A 492 30.02 -5.02 17.34
C LEU A 492 30.56 -6.45 17.29
N THR A 493 29.86 -7.40 17.92
CA THR A 493 30.20 -8.83 17.88
C THR A 493 29.03 -9.60 17.29
N ALA A 494 29.31 -10.45 16.30
CA ALA A 494 28.30 -11.34 15.73
C ALA A 494 27.95 -12.44 16.74
N VAL A 495 26.70 -12.48 17.17
CA VAL A 495 26.14 -13.52 18.02
C VAL A 495 25.62 -14.63 17.10
N TYR A 496 26.15 -15.84 17.22
CA TYR A 496 25.71 -16.99 16.43
C TYR A 496 24.64 -17.79 17.17
N LYS A 497 23.75 -18.42 16.41
CA LYS A 497 22.81 -19.43 16.90
C LYS A 497 22.79 -20.64 15.99
N GLU A 498 22.50 -21.79 16.57
CA GLU A 498 22.23 -23.00 15.80
C GLU A 498 20.96 -22.84 14.97
N LYS A 499 20.99 -23.46 13.79
CA LYS A 499 19.84 -23.72 12.94
C LYS A 499 19.72 -25.23 12.85
N LYS A 500 18.86 -25.81 13.69
CA LYS A 500 18.52 -27.23 13.60
C LYS A 500 17.97 -27.55 12.21
N PRO A 501 18.25 -28.74 11.65
CA PRO A 501 17.62 -29.20 10.42
C PRO A 501 16.10 -29.37 10.62
N LYS A 502 15.33 -29.38 9.53
CA LYS A 502 13.89 -29.71 9.53
C LYS A 502 13.61 -31.18 9.85
N THR A 503 14.56 -32.05 9.51
CA THR A 503 14.58 -33.48 9.82
C THR A 503 15.98 -33.78 10.32
N THR A 504 16.11 -34.16 11.59
CA THR A 504 17.37 -34.65 12.16
C THR A 504 17.64 -36.10 11.74
N THR A 505 18.90 -36.53 11.84
CA THR A 505 19.30 -37.93 11.58
C THR A 505 18.48 -38.89 12.44
N LYS A 506 18.33 -38.59 13.73
CA LYS A 506 17.55 -39.39 14.69
C LYS A 506 16.05 -39.49 14.32
N GLU A 507 15.46 -38.43 13.77
CA GLU A 507 14.08 -38.48 13.30
C GLU A 507 13.93 -39.34 12.05
N ALA A 508 14.87 -39.27 11.11
CA ALA A 508 14.88 -40.10 9.91
C ALA A 508 15.12 -41.60 10.23
N GLU A 509 16.09 -41.91 11.10
CA GLU A 509 16.33 -43.25 11.65
C GLU A 509 15.08 -43.77 12.39
N GLY A 510 14.43 -42.89 13.16
CA GLY A 510 13.21 -43.18 13.93
C GLY A 510 11.96 -43.45 13.08
N LEU A 511 11.99 -43.22 11.76
CA LEU A 511 10.86 -43.56 10.89
C LEU A 511 10.66 -45.07 10.72
N GLY A 512 11.67 -45.91 10.98
CA GLY A 512 11.50 -47.37 10.93
C GLY A 512 11.22 -47.94 9.53
N ILE A 513 11.71 -47.27 8.48
CA ILE A 513 11.59 -47.68 7.09
C ILE A 513 12.66 -48.75 6.80
N LYS A 514 12.24 -49.98 6.48
CA LYS A 514 13.11 -51.19 6.43
C LYS A 514 12.93 -52.02 5.17
N GLU A 515 11.68 -52.21 4.73
CA GLU A 515 11.30 -53.21 3.72
C GLU A 515 10.22 -52.68 2.77
N VAL A 516 10.06 -53.30 1.60
CA VAL A 516 8.99 -52.96 0.65
C VAL A 516 7.67 -53.55 1.16
N ILE A 517 6.76 -52.67 1.57
CA ILE A 517 5.45 -53.06 2.12
C ILE A 517 4.34 -53.06 1.04
N GLY A 518 4.57 -52.44 -0.11
CA GLY A 518 3.69 -52.49 -1.26
C GLY A 518 4.40 -52.07 -2.54
N GLU A 519 4.10 -52.75 -3.64
CA GLU A 519 4.71 -52.49 -4.95
C GLU A 519 3.65 -52.62 -6.05
N PHE A 520 3.76 -51.79 -7.08
CA PHE A 520 2.98 -51.96 -8.31
C PHE A 520 3.72 -51.45 -9.54
N THR A 521 3.44 -52.06 -10.68
CA THR A 521 4.02 -51.72 -11.98
C THR A 521 2.91 -51.57 -13.02
N THR A 522 3.00 -50.53 -13.86
CA THR A 522 2.20 -50.43 -15.10
C THR A 522 3.14 -50.25 -16.29
N GLY A 523 2.65 -50.53 -17.50
CA GLY A 523 3.42 -50.31 -18.73
C GLY A 523 2.53 -50.04 -19.94
N GLY A 524 3.14 -50.01 -21.13
CA GLY A 524 2.42 -49.77 -22.38
C GLY A 524 1.89 -48.34 -22.54
N PHE A 525 2.61 -47.34 -22.00
CA PHE A 525 2.39 -45.93 -22.34
C PHE A 525 3.07 -45.57 -23.67
N ALA A 526 2.58 -44.53 -24.34
CA ALA A 526 3.23 -43.96 -25.52
C ALA A 526 4.47 -43.13 -25.12
N SER A 527 5.39 -42.89 -26.06
CA SER A 527 6.71 -42.31 -25.77
C SER A 527 6.65 -40.87 -25.23
N ASP A 528 5.69 -40.08 -25.70
CA ASP A 528 5.32 -38.75 -25.20
C ASP A 528 4.91 -38.79 -23.72
N SER A 529 3.99 -39.70 -23.39
CA SER A 529 3.52 -39.97 -22.03
C SER A 529 4.66 -40.48 -21.16
N GLY A 530 5.55 -41.30 -21.73
CA GLY A 530 6.74 -41.82 -21.04
C GLY A 530 7.68 -40.72 -20.55
N VAL A 531 7.85 -39.62 -21.30
CA VAL A 531 8.66 -38.47 -20.83
C VAL A 531 8.02 -37.82 -19.60
N ASN A 532 6.70 -37.59 -19.62
CA ASN A 532 5.97 -37.03 -18.48
C ASN A 532 5.97 -37.96 -17.26
N ILE A 533 5.80 -39.26 -17.48
CA ILE A 533 5.85 -40.30 -16.44
C ILE A 533 7.26 -40.40 -15.83
N ARG A 534 8.33 -40.21 -16.63
CA ARG A 534 9.70 -40.14 -16.11
C ARG A 534 9.92 -38.91 -15.23
N GLN A 535 9.42 -37.75 -15.64
CA GLN A 535 9.56 -36.53 -14.85
C GLN A 535 8.85 -36.66 -13.50
N VAL A 536 7.57 -37.07 -13.50
CA VAL A 536 6.80 -37.22 -12.25
C VAL A 536 7.35 -38.34 -11.36
N ALA A 537 7.97 -39.39 -11.93
CA ALA A 537 8.67 -40.40 -11.15
C ALA A 537 9.91 -39.82 -10.45
N ALA A 538 10.77 -39.11 -11.19
CA ALA A 538 11.95 -38.44 -10.64
C ALA A 538 11.60 -37.32 -9.64
N ASP A 539 10.46 -36.65 -9.80
CA ASP A 539 9.95 -35.66 -8.85
C ASP A 539 9.49 -36.29 -7.53
N VAL A 540 9.10 -37.58 -7.53
CA VAL A 540 8.47 -38.30 -6.39
C VAL A 540 9.42 -39.32 -5.73
N ASP A 541 10.53 -39.68 -6.37
CA ASP A 541 11.53 -40.59 -5.80
C ASP A 541 12.15 -40.03 -4.51
N GLY A 542 12.26 -40.87 -3.47
CA GLY A 542 12.73 -40.48 -2.14
C GLY A 542 11.70 -39.72 -1.29
N ALA A 543 10.46 -39.54 -1.74
CA ALA A 543 9.43 -38.85 -0.96
C ALA A 543 9.08 -39.60 0.33
N ILE A 544 9.12 -38.91 1.47
CA ILE A 544 8.83 -39.46 2.81
C ILE A 544 7.45 -39.00 3.29
N VAL A 545 6.66 -39.93 3.84
CA VAL A 545 5.36 -39.67 4.47
C VAL A 545 5.42 -40.14 5.93
N LYS A 546 5.38 -39.21 6.89
CA LYS A 546 5.52 -39.53 8.33
C LYS A 546 4.22 -40.16 8.89
N PRO A 547 4.27 -40.79 10.08
CA PRO A 547 3.05 -41.22 10.78
C PRO A 547 2.03 -40.08 10.90
N GLY A 548 0.81 -40.31 10.42
CA GLY A 548 -0.29 -39.35 10.38
C GLY A 548 -0.31 -38.37 9.19
N ASP A 549 0.78 -38.25 8.42
CA ASP A 549 0.83 -37.35 7.26
C ASP A 549 0.03 -37.93 6.07
N THR A 550 -0.48 -37.01 5.22
CA THR A 550 -1.13 -37.36 3.94
C THR A 550 -0.28 -36.90 2.77
N PHE A 551 0.10 -37.84 1.90
CA PHE A 551 0.69 -37.55 0.60
C PHE A 551 -0.39 -37.14 -0.40
N SER A 552 -0.06 -36.21 -1.29
CA SER A 552 -0.89 -35.72 -2.40
C SER A 552 0.01 -35.55 -3.61
N LEU A 553 -0.30 -36.22 -4.73
CA LEU A 553 0.59 -36.22 -5.90
C LEU A 553 0.70 -34.82 -6.53
N ASN A 554 -0.41 -34.10 -6.67
CA ASN A 554 -0.40 -32.71 -7.15
C ASN A 554 0.25 -31.75 -6.15
N GLY A 555 0.03 -31.96 -4.85
CA GLY A 555 0.62 -31.14 -3.79
C GLY A 555 2.15 -31.32 -3.67
N TYR A 556 2.65 -32.52 -3.94
CA TYR A 556 4.08 -32.84 -3.88
C TYR A 556 4.84 -32.36 -5.13
N THR A 557 4.31 -32.62 -6.35
CA THR A 557 5.02 -32.29 -7.60
C THR A 557 4.91 -30.82 -8.00
N GLY A 558 3.92 -30.08 -7.47
CA GLY A 558 3.65 -28.71 -7.89
C GLY A 558 3.19 -28.62 -9.34
N LYS A 559 3.61 -27.57 -10.07
CA LYS A 559 3.15 -27.29 -11.44
C LYS A 559 3.80 -28.22 -12.47
N ARG A 560 3.02 -28.64 -13.47
CA ARG A 560 3.47 -29.54 -14.54
C ARG A 560 3.45 -28.84 -15.91
N GLY A 561 4.27 -27.81 -16.05
CA GLY A 561 4.44 -27.06 -17.29
C GLY A 561 5.70 -27.45 -18.07
N LYS A 562 5.92 -26.77 -19.20
CA LYS A 562 7.10 -26.98 -20.06
C LYS A 562 8.40 -26.46 -19.44
N ALA A 563 8.32 -25.57 -18.43
CA ALA A 563 9.49 -25.11 -17.69
C ALA A 563 9.96 -26.15 -16.67
N GLU A 564 9.04 -26.96 -16.17
CA GLU A 564 9.22 -28.06 -15.22
C GLU A 564 9.51 -29.40 -15.93
N GLY A 565 9.83 -29.38 -17.23
CA GLY A 565 10.26 -30.55 -18.01
C GLY A 565 9.14 -31.35 -18.70
N TYR A 566 7.88 -31.01 -18.49
CA TYR A 566 6.75 -31.74 -19.04
C TYR A 566 6.48 -31.39 -20.52
N VAL A 567 6.11 -32.41 -21.31
CA VAL A 567 5.81 -32.32 -22.74
C VAL A 567 4.32 -32.45 -23.02
N GLU A 568 3.88 -32.00 -24.19
CA GLU A 568 2.55 -32.32 -24.71
C GLU A 568 2.45 -33.82 -25.01
N ALA A 569 1.42 -34.45 -24.45
CA ALA A 569 1.14 -35.86 -24.62
C ALA A 569 -0.37 -36.13 -24.64
N GLY A 570 -0.76 -37.34 -25.02
CA GLY A 570 -2.17 -37.75 -25.07
C GLY A 570 -2.91 -37.56 -23.74
N ILE A 571 -4.11 -36.94 -23.82
CA ILE A 571 -5.09 -36.86 -22.73
C ILE A 571 -6.47 -37.31 -23.19
N ILE A 572 -7.36 -37.45 -22.21
CA ILE A 572 -8.75 -37.86 -22.38
C ILE A 572 -9.59 -36.75 -21.72
N GLU A 573 -10.17 -35.86 -22.54
CA GLU A 573 -10.97 -34.75 -22.04
C GLU A 573 -12.46 -35.03 -22.33
N ASN A 574 -13.27 -35.11 -21.28
CA ASN A 574 -14.72 -35.40 -21.37
C ASN A 574 -15.08 -36.67 -22.20
N GLY A 575 -14.16 -37.64 -22.28
CA GLY A 575 -14.33 -38.87 -23.08
C GLY A 575 -13.87 -38.78 -24.54
N VAL A 576 -13.24 -37.67 -24.94
CA VAL A 576 -12.67 -37.45 -26.27
C VAL A 576 -11.13 -37.45 -26.19
N PRO A 577 -10.40 -38.07 -27.13
CA PRO A 577 -8.95 -37.92 -27.22
C PRO A 577 -8.53 -36.48 -27.49
N GLY A 578 -7.50 -36.02 -26.79
CA GLY A 578 -6.86 -34.71 -26.98
C GLY A 578 -5.38 -34.74 -26.60
N THR A 579 -4.73 -33.58 -26.56
CA THR A 579 -3.34 -33.45 -26.08
C THR A 579 -3.20 -32.28 -25.12
N ALA A 580 -2.35 -32.44 -24.10
CA ALA A 580 -1.99 -31.38 -23.17
C ALA A 580 -0.58 -31.60 -22.59
N VAL A 581 0.02 -30.53 -22.07
CA VAL A 581 1.27 -30.61 -21.30
C VAL A 581 1.01 -31.44 -20.04
N GLY A 582 1.88 -32.42 -19.76
CA GLY A 582 1.66 -33.36 -18.65
C GLY A 582 0.65 -34.47 -18.94
N GLY A 583 0.30 -34.72 -20.21
CA GLY A 583 -0.51 -35.88 -20.60
C GLY A 583 0.10 -37.23 -20.20
N GLY A 584 -0.74 -38.25 -20.05
CA GLY A 584 -0.35 -39.61 -19.65
C GLY A 584 -0.13 -39.85 -18.13
N ILE A 585 0.00 -38.81 -17.30
CA ILE A 585 0.40 -38.94 -15.88
C ILE A 585 -0.59 -39.73 -15.01
N SER A 586 -1.87 -39.87 -15.41
CA SER A 586 -2.82 -40.80 -14.76
C SER A 586 -2.31 -42.24 -14.68
N GLN A 587 -1.35 -42.64 -15.53
CA GLN A 587 -0.68 -43.94 -15.40
C GLN A 587 0.27 -44.00 -14.20
N PHE A 588 1.04 -42.94 -13.94
CA PHE A 588 1.84 -42.84 -12.72
C PHE A 588 0.92 -42.78 -11.49
N ALA A 589 -0.14 -41.97 -11.52
CA ALA A 589 -1.13 -41.90 -10.44
C ALA A 589 -1.78 -43.26 -10.14
N THR A 590 -2.15 -44.03 -11.17
CA THR A 590 -2.66 -45.40 -11.04
C THR A 590 -1.61 -46.36 -10.47
N THR A 591 -0.34 -46.20 -10.82
CA THR A 591 0.75 -47.03 -10.29
C THR A 591 0.98 -46.74 -8.80
N LEU A 592 1.09 -45.45 -8.45
CA LEU A 592 1.23 -44.97 -7.07
C LEU A 592 0.03 -45.39 -6.20
N TYR A 593 -1.20 -45.23 -6.71
CA TYR A 593 -2.42 -45.67 -6.03
C TYR A 593 -2.35 -47.16 -5.66
N ASN A 594 -2.03 -48.03 -6.63
CA ASN A 594 -1.96 -49.47 -6.38
C ASN A 594 -0.79 -49.85 -5.45
N ALA A 595 0.34 -49.14 -5.51
CA ALA A 595 1.43 -49.35 -4.56
C ALA A 595 1.01 -48.97 -3.13
N SER A 596 0.32 -47.83 -2.92
CA SER A 596 -0.25 -47.45 -1.62
C SER A 596 -1.37 -48.40 -1.15
N TYR A 597 -2.16 -48.94 -2.08
CA TYR A 597 -3.21 -49.92 -1.82
C TYR A 597 -2.61 -51.22 -1.24
N PHE A 598 -1.53 -51.74 -1.82
CA PHE A 598 -0.86 -52.93 -1.30
C PHE A 598 -0.04 -52.66 -0.03
N ALA A 599 0.51 -51.45 0.12
CA ALA A 599 1.19 -50.97 1.33
C ALA A 599 0.26 -50.74 2.55
N ALA A 600 -0.97 -51.24 2.51
CA ALA A 600 -2.02 -51.10 3.52
C ALA A 600 -2.44 -49.65 3.90
N LEU A 601 -1.88 -48.62 3.24
CA LEU A 601 -2.13 -47.22 3.53
C LEU A 601 -3.59 -46.82 3.27
N LYS A 602 -4.07 -45.80 3.97
CA LYS A 602 -5.44 -45.30 3.83
C LYS A 602 -5.60 -44.40 2.61
N ASP A 603 -6.52 -44.76 1.72
CA ASP A 603 -7.03 -43.89 0.65
C ASP A 603 -7.54 -42.57 1.25
N ALA A 604 -6.93 -41.45 0.84
CA ALA A 604 -7.30 -40.10 1.26
C ALA A 604 -7.96 -39.30 0.13
N GLY A 605 -8.17 -39.92 -1.03
CA GLY A 605 -8.83 -39.33 -2.19
C GLY A 605 -8.21 -39.78 -3.51
N HIS A 606 -9.01 -40.44 -4.34
CA HIS A 606 -8.73 -40.65 -5.76
C HIS A 606 -10.05 -40.81 -6.53
N GLN A 607 -9.97 -40.63 -7.85
CA GLN A 607 -11.10 -40.78 -8.77
C GLN A 607 -10.67 -41.63 -9.99
N GLU A 608 -11.51 -42.59 -10.37
CA GLU A 608 -11.31 -43.48 -11.50
C GLU A 608 -11.60 -42.80 -12.85
N HIS A 609 -11.10 -43.35 -13.97
CA HIS A 609 -11.51 -42.88 -15.30
C HIS A 609 -13.00 -43.20 -15.55
N SER A 610 -13.67 -42.36 -16.34
CA SER A 610 -15.11 -42.49 -16.61
C SER A 610 -15.50 -43.71 -17.45
N TYR A 611 -14.52 -44.41 -18.02
CA TYR A 611 -14.63 -45.66 -18.78
C TYR A 611 -13.41 -46.54 -18.48
N TYR A 612 -13.51 -47.85 -18.74
CA TYR A 612 -12.48 -48.81 -18.37
C TYR A 612 -11.27 -48.73 -19.31
N ILE A 613 -10.07 -48.59 -18.74
CA ILE A 613 -8.80 -48.61 -19.49
C ILE A 613 -8.12 -49.97 -19.26
N SER A 614 -8.02 -50.78 -20.31
CA SER A 614 -7.67 -52.21 -20.25
C SER A 614 -6.29 -52.58 -19.70
N ARG A 615 -5.37 -51.60 -19.56
CA ARG A 615 -4.04 -51.79 -18.95
C ARG A 615 -4.01 -51.57 -17.42
N TYR A 616 -5.14 -51.23 -16.81
CA TYR A 616 -5.29 -51.08 -15.36
C TYR A 616 -6.20 -52.18 -14.79
N PRO A 617 -6.05 -52.57 -13.51
CA PRO A 617 -6.99 -53.49 -12.88
C PRO A 617 -8.38 -52.83 -12.74
N MET A 618 -9.43 -53.60 -13.03
CA MET A 618 -10.82 -53.16 -12.84
C MET A 618 -11.06 -52.66 -11.41
N ALA A 619 -11.63 -51.46 -11.28
CA ALA A 619 -11.87 -50.75 -10.01
C ALA A 619 -10.62 -50.43 -9.15
N ARG A 620 -9.40 -50.46 -9.73
CA ARG A 620 -8.17 -49.97 -9.06
C ARG A 620 -7.32 -49.10 -9.98
N GLU A 621 -7.82 -47.89 -10.23
CA GLU A 621 -7.15 -46.90 -11.08
C GLU A 621 -7.36 -45.47 -10.55
N ALA A 622 -6.46 -44.56 -10.91
CA ALA A 622 -6.54 -43.16 -10.50
C ALA A 622 -6.29 -42.23 -11.70
N THR A 623 -7.17 -41.25 -11.85
CA THR A 623 -6.99 -40.05 -12.67
C THR A 623 -6.21 -39.01 -11.89
N VAL A 624 -5.48 -38.15 -12.59
CA VAL A 624 -4.87 -36.95 -12.02
C VAL A 624 -4.94 -35.81 -13.04
N PHE A 625 -5.32 -34.62 -12.58
CA PHE A 625 -5.45 -33.44 -13.43
C PHE A 625 -5.22 -32.15 -12.63
N MET A 626 -4.52 -31.20 -13.25
CA MET A 626 -4.34 -29.83 -12.77
C MET A 626 -4.46 -28.87 -13.94
N TYR A 627 -4.86 -27.63 -13.67
CA TYR A 627 -4.81 -26.58 -14.67
C TYR A 627 -3.37 -26.06 -14.89
N PRO A 628 -3.07 -25.44 -16.06
CA PRO A 628 -1.73 -24.95 -16.39
C PRO A 628 -1.19 -23.85 -15.44
N ASP A 629 -2.05 -23.23 -14.64
CA ASP A 629 -1.66 -22.27 -13.60
C ASP A 629 -1.16 -22.94 -12.31
N GLY A 630 -1.32 -24.27 -12.18
CA GLY A 630 -0.96 -25.07 -11.01
C GLY A 630 -2.13 -25.44 -10.09
N GLN A 631 -3.38 -25.06 -10.41
CA GLN A 631 -4.53 -25.45 -9.59
C GLN A 631 -4.81 -26.96 -9.72
N SER A 632 -4.72 -27.69 -8.60
CA SER A 632 -5.14 -29.10 -8.51
C SER A 632 -6.65 -29.22 -8.74
N VAL A 633 -7.07 -30.17 -9.58
CA VAL A 633 -8.48 -30.42 -9.93
C VAL A 633 -8.91 -31.85 -9.58
N ILE A 634 -8.07 -32.83 -9.95
CA ILE A 634 -8.23 -34.23 -9.57
C ILE A 634 -6.85 -34.74 -9.13
N ASP A 635 -6.79 -35.44 -8.01
CA ASP A 635 -5.54 -35.87 -7.38
C ASP A 635 -5.60 -37.32 -6.91
N VAL A 636 -4.44 -37.89 -6.60
CA VAL A 636 -4.31 -39.14 -5.84
C VAL A 636 -3.59 -38.84 -4.53
N ALA A 637 -4.25 -39.20 -3.41
CA ALA A 637 -3.78 -38.93 -2.07
C ALA A 637 -3.96 -40.15 -1.16
N PHE A 638 -3.04 -40.34 -0.23
CA PHE A 638 -3.11 -41.38 0.80
C PHE A 638 -2.52 -40.90 2.13
N THR A 639 -3.12 -41.32 3.23
CA THR A 639 -2.60 -41.08 4.59
C THR A 639 -1.75 -42.26 5.02
N ASN A 640 -0.59 -41.99 5.61
CA ASN A 640 0.15 -43.00 6.37
C ASN A 640 -0.44 -43.07 7.79
N ASP A 641 -1.43 -43.93 8.00
CA ASP A 641 -2.04 -44.21 9.31
C ASP A 641 -1.31 -45.28 10.14
N SER A 642 -0.09 -45.66 9.74
CA SER A 642 0.80 -46.55 10.50
C SER A 642 1.67 -45.80 11.53
N PRO A 643 2.23 -46.47 12.55
CA PRO A 643 3.11 -45.84 13.54
C PRO A 643 4.54 -45.56 13.02
N THR A 644 4.88 -46.06 11.83
CA THR A 644 6.19 -45.86 11.17
C THR A 644 6.07 -44.91 9.97
N GLY A 645 7.15 -44.27 9.57
CA GLY A 645 7.18 -43.56 8.29
C GLY A 645 7.13 -44.52 7.12
N VAL A 646 6.80 -43.99 5.94
CA VAL A 646 7.01 -44.67 4.66
C VAL A 646 7.80 -43.80 3.69
N ALA A 647 8.51 -44.43 2.77
CA ALA A 647 9.21 -43.75 1.67
C ALA A 647 8.79 -44.31 0.31
N ILE A 648 8.66 -43.43 -0.68
CA ILE A 648 8.31 -43.78 -2.06
C ILE A 648 9.61 -43.93 -2.86
N GLN A 649 9.77 -45.08 -3.52
CA GLN A 649 10.82 -45.31 -4.52
C GLN A 649 10.17 -45.56 -5.87
N THR A 650 10.75 -45.02 -6.94
CA THR A 650 10.24 -45.15 -8.31
C THR A 650 11.30 -45.72 -9.24
N PHE A 651 10.86 -46.54 -10.20
CA PHE A 651 11.71 -47.03 -11.28
C PHE A 651 11.00 -46.78 -12.60
N TRP A 652 11.67 -46.10 -13.53
CA TRP A 652 11.13 -45.80 -14.86
C TRP A 652 11.97 -46.46 -15.95
N THR A 653 11.28 -47.04 -16.94
CA THR A 653 11.85 -47.50 -18.20
C THR A 653 11.04 -46.92 -19.37
N PRO A 654 11.53 -46.97 -20.63
CA PRO A 654 10.74 -46.56 -21.79
C PRO A 654 9.42 -47.33 -21.99
N GLU A 655 9.22 -48.46 -21.32
CA GLU A 655 8.05 -49.34 -21.48
C GLU A 655 7.16 -49.43 -20.23
N SER A 656 7.69 -49.11 -19.05
CA SER A 656 7.07 -49.33 -17.75
C SER A 656 7.44 -48.31 -16.68
N VAL A 657 6.60 -48.19 -15.66
CA VAL A 657 6.91 -47.51 -14.40
C VAL A 657 6.47 -48.37 -13.23
N THR A 658 7.35 -48.46 -12.23
CA THR A 658 7.16 -49.18 -10.97
C THR A 658 7.22 -48.20 -9.82
N VAL A 659 6.35 -48.36 -8.84
CA VAL A 659 6.40 -47.64 -7.56
C VAL A 659 6.48 -48.68 -6.44
N LYS A 660 7.49 -48.53 -5.56
CA LYS A 660 7.63 -49.28 -4.31
C LYS A 660 7.40 -48.34 -3.13
N ILE A 661 6.62 -48.78 -2.16
CA ILE A 661 6.46 -48.13 -0.86
C ILE A 661 7.28 -48.92 0.16
N TRP A 662 8.25 -48.26 0.77
CA TRP A 662 9.08 -48.79 1.84
C TRP A 662 8.52 -48.39 3.21
N GLY A 663 8.59 -49.27 4.22
CA GLY A 663 8.08 -49.03 5.57
C GLY A 663 8.48 -50.14 6.56
N THR A 664 7.64 -50.39 7.57
CA THR A 664 7.58 -51.65 8.33
C THR A 664 6.28 -52.36 7.97
N GLN A 665 6.32 -53.66 7.69
CA GLN A 665 5.10 -54.39 7.33
C GLN A 665 4.23 -54.68 8.57
N HIS A 666 3.01 -54.16 8.57
CA HIS A 666 1.99 -54.44 9.60
C HIS A 666 0.84 -55.31 9.10
N TYR A 667 0.58 -55.31 7.78
CA TYR A 667 -0.55 -56.00 7.18
C TYR A 667 -0.16 -56.72 5.88
N ARG A 668 -0.91 -57.77 5.56
CA ARG A 668 -0.90 -58.46 4.26
C ARG A 668 -2.19 -58.11 3.51
N VAL A 669 -2.07 -57.45 2.36
CA VAL A 669 -3.23 -56.99 1.58
C VAL A 669 -3.58 -57.95 0.44
N GLU A 670 -4.86 -58.32 0.33
CA GLU A 670 -5.43 -58.99 -0.83
C GLU A 670 -6.39 -58.06 -1.60
N SER A 671 -6.52 -58.29 -2.91
CA SER A 671 -7.52 -57.67 -3.79
C SER A 671 -8.39 -58.77 -4.38
N GLN A 672 -9.70 -58.68 -4.17
CA GLN A 672 -10.69 -59.61 -4.70
C GLN A 672 -11.66 -58.87 -5.64
N THR A 673 -11.33 -58.86 -6.92
CA THR A 673 -12.12 -58.22 -7.98
C THR A 673 -13.27 -59.12 -8.44
N GLY A 674 -14.50 -58.64 -8.32
CA GLY A 674 -15.71 -59.37 -8.68
C GLY A 674 -16.03 -59.41 -10.19
N PRO A 675 -17.05 -60.18 -10.60
CA PRO A 675 -17.48 -60.24 -12.01
C PRO A 675 -18.10 -58.92 -12.47
N LYS A 676 -17.97 -58.62 -13.77
CA LYS A 676 -18.67 -57.50 -14.43
C LYS A 676 -20.19 -57.68 -14.32
N LYS A 677 -20.90 -56.60 -14.00
CA LYS A 677 -22.36 -56.49 -13.90
C LYS A 677 -22.84 -55.31 -14.74
N ASN A 678 -24.14 -55.22 -15.00
CA ASN A 678 -24.76 -54.08 -15.69
C ASN A 678 -24.04 -53.70 -17.00
N ILE A 679 -23.65 -54.71 -17.79
CA ILE A 679 -22.91 -54.50 -19.03
C ILE A 679 -23.81 -53.71 -20.00
N LYS A 680 -23.27 -52.64 -20.57
CA LYS A 680 -23.89 -51.82 -21.59
C LYS A 680 -22.95 -51.75 -22.78
N GLU A 681 -23.39 -52.35 -23.89
CA GLU A 681 -22.65 -52.41 -25.15
C GLU A 681 -22.24 -51.02 -25.64
N ALA A 682 -21.07 -50.94 -26.27
CA ALA A 682 -20.64 -49.78 -27.02
C ALA A 682 -21.58 -49.52 -28.22
N GLY A 683 -22.09 -48.29 -28.34
CA GLY A 683 -22.76 -47.84 -29.57
C GLY A 683 -21.75 -47.45 -30.65
N THR A 684 -22.21 -47.18 -31.88
CA THR A 684 -21.36 -46.62 -32.95
C THR A 684 -21.65 -45.13 -33.17
N MET A 685 -20.61 -44.32 -33.23
CA MET A 685 -20.65 -42.90 -33.58
C MET A 685 -19.97 -42.69 -34.94
N LYS A 686 -20.67 -42.05 -35.89
CA LYS A 686 -20.08 -41.65 -37.17
C LYS A 686 -19.59 -40.20 -37.10
N LYS A 687 -18.36 -39.94 -37.54
CA LYS A 687 -17.76 -38.59 -37.56
C LYS A 687 -17.25 -38.27 -38.95
N ASP A 688 -17.77 -37.19 -39.53
CA ASP A 688 -17.42 -36.71 -40.88
C ASP A 688 -16.40 -35.56 -40.78
N ASP A 689 -15.19 -35.90 -40.33
CA ASP A 689 -14.11 -34.96 -39.99
C ASP A 689 -12.78 -35.44 -40.62
N PRO A 690 -12.06 -34.61 -41.38
CA PRO A 690 -10.73 -34.95 -41.92
C PRO A 690 -9.67 -35.32 -40.86
N LYS A 691 -9.88 -34.94 -39.59
CA LYS A 691 -9.05 -35.33 -38.44
C LYS A 691 -9.71 -36.44 -37.58
N CYS A 692 -10.65 -37.20 -38.14
CA CYS A 692 -11.21 -38.35 -37.45
C CYS A 692 -10.20 -39.50 -37.41
N GLU A 693 -9.93 -40.00 -36.20
CA GLU A 693 -9.23 -41.26 -35.97
C GLU A 693 -10.26 -42.32 -35.56
N PRO A 694 -10.30 -43.49 -36.22
CA PRO A 694 -11.26 -44.53 -35.91
C PRO A 694 -10.85 -45.29 -34.66
N SER A 695 -11.81 -45.65 -33.80
CA SER A 695 -11.56 -46.37 -32.56
C SER A 695 -12.59 -47.47 -32.32
N SER A 696 -12.13 -48.61 -31.78
CA SER A 696 -13.03 -49.64 -31.26
C SER A 696 -13.85 -49.11 -30.09
N GLY A 697 -15.13 -49.47 -30.03
CA GLY A 697 -15.96 -49.22 -28.86
C GLY A 697 -15.46 -49.97 -27.62
N ILE A 698 -15.79 -49.46 -26.43
CA ILE A 698 -15.50 -50.11 -25.15
C ILE A 698 -16.81 -50.22 -24.38
N ASP A 699 -17.20 -51.44 -24.00
CA ASP A 699 -18.43 -51.66 -23.23
C ASP A 699 -18.33 -51.06 -21.82
N GLY A 700 -19.42 -50.42 -21.39
CA GLY A 700 -19.58 -49.96 -20.01
C GLY A 700 -20.02 -51.11 -19.11
N PHE A 701 -19.63 -51.08 -17.84
CA PHE A 701 -20.02 -52.08 -16.85
C PHE A 701 -19.85 -51.55 -15.43
N THR A 702 -20.52 -52.17 -14.47
CA THR A 702 -20.27 -52.03 -13.03
C THR A 702 -19.40 -53.18 -12.55
N VAL A 703 -18.43 -52.90 -11.69
CA VAL A 703 -17.56 -53.91 -11.07
C VAL A 703 -17.23 -53.48 -9.63
N THR A 704 -16.98 -54.45 -8.75
CA THR A 704 -16.58 -54.22 -7.36
C THR A 704 -15.22 -54.86 -7.14
N ASP A 705 -14.22 -54.10 -6.72
CA ASP A 705 -13.02 -54.65 -6.09
C ASP A 705 -13.20 -54.66 -4.58
N THR A 706 -12.66 -55.67 -3.90
CA THR A 706 -12.67 -55.74 -2.43
C THR A 706 -11.24 -55.85 -1.94
N ARG A 707 -10.75 -54.80 -1.27
CA ARG A 707 -9.50 -54.81 -0.53
C ARG A 707 -9.71 -55.55 0.79
N ILE A 708 -8.77 -56.40 1.17
CA ILE A 708 -8.82 -57.13 2.45
C ILE A 708 -7.46 -57.02 3.11
N LEU A 709 -7.43 -56.57 4.37
CA LEU A 709 -6.23 -56.49 5.19
C LEU A 709 -6.27 -57.66 6.18
N TYR A 710 -5.18 -58.41 6.21
CA TYR A 710 -4.89 -59.39 7.24
C TYR A 710 -3.77 -58.86 8.14
N ASP A 711 -3.91 -59.01 9.44
CA ASP A 711 -2.82 -58.77 10.40
C ASP A 711 -1.67 -59.75 10.15
N ILE A 712 -0.42 -59.29 10.22
CA ILE A 712 0.74 -60.13 9.92
C ILE A 712 1.19 -61.02 11.09
N ASP A 713 0.87 -60.63 12.33
CA ASP A 713 1.23 -61.37 13.54
C ASP A 713 0.16 -62.41 13.92
N THR A 714 -1.13 -62.08 13.76
CA THR A 714 -2.25 -63.00 14.06
C THR A 714 -2.78 -63.76 12.85
N GLY A 715 -2.63 -63.21 11.63
CA GLY A 715 -3.24 -63.73 10.40
C GLY A 715 -4.75 -63.45 10.27
N GLU A 716 -5.37 -62.74 11.22
CA GLU A 716 -6.81 -62.46 11.21
C GLU A 716 -7.19 -61.36 10.21
N GLU A 717 -8.41 -61.42 9.68
CA GLU A 717 -8.98 -60.39 8.81
C GLU A 717 -9.39 -59.15 9.62
N VAL A 718 -8.61 -58.08 9.53
CA VAL A 718 -8.84 -56.85 10.31
C VAL A 718 -9.77 -55.85 9.61
N ARG A 719 -9.81 -55.86 8.26
CA ARG A 719 -10.57 -54.87 7.48
C ARG A 719 -10.91 -55.37 6.08
N ARG A 720 -12.14 -55.11 5.63
CA ARG A 720 -12.64 -55.45 4.29
C ARG A 720 -13.31 -54.24 3.66
N GLU A 721 -12.81 -53.80 2.51
CA GLU A 721 -13.21 -52.53 1.86
C GLU A 721 -13.71 -52.79 0.42
N PRO A 722 -15.03 -52.92 0.20
CA PRO A 722 -15.58 -53.07 -1.14
C PRO A 722 -15.76 -51.71 -1.84
N ARG A 723 -15.02 -51.47 -2.93
CA ARG A 723 -15.14 -50.28 -3.79
C ARG A 723 -15.81 -50.65 -5.11
N THR A 724 -16.94 -50.02 -5.42
CA THR A 724 -17.75 -50.31 -6.62
C THR A 724 -17.67 -49.18 -7.62
N VAL A 725 -17.20 -49.49 -8.84
CA VAL A 725 -16.95 -48.54 -9.92
C VAL A 725 -17.89 -48.80 -11.08
N ARG A 726 -18.37 -47.73 -11.72
CA ARG A 726 -19.20 -47.79 -12.91
C ARG A 726 -18.49 -47.13 -14.07
N TYR A 727 -18.03 -47.94 -15.01
CA TYR A 727 -17.51 -47.50 -16.29
C TYR A 727 -18.65 -47.25 -17.27
N ASN A 728 -18.61 -46.11 -17.94
CA ASN A 728 -19.50 -45.80 -19.06
C ASN A 728 -18.97 -46.44 -20.34
N PRO A 729 -19.83 -46.80 -21.31
CA PRO A 729 -19.36 -47.23 -22.62
C PRO A 729 -18.76 -46.06 -23.38
N LEU A 730 -17.67 -46.31 -24.10
CA LEU A 730 -17.24 -45.44 -25.20
C LEU A 730 -17.76 -45.98 -26.54
N PRO A 731 -18.29 -45.14 -27.42
CA PRO A 731 -18.74 -45.58 -28.73
C PRO A 731 -17.56 -45.93 -29.64
N GLU A 732 -17.79 -46.87 -30.56
CA GLU A 732 -16.94 -47.08 -31.74
C GLU A 732 -16.97 -45.82 -32.60
N ILE A 733 -15.81 -45.27 -32.97
CA ILE A 733 -15.71 -44.13 -33.87
C ILE A 733 -15.49 -44.63 -35.29
N VAL A 734 -16.50 -44.44 -36.15
CA VAL A 734 -16.44 -44.75 -37.58
C VAL A 734 -16.28 -43.45 -38.37
N CYS A 735 -15.07 -43.22 -38.86
CA CYS A 735 -14.76 -42.07 -39.68
C CYS A 735 -15.38 -42.19 -41.07
N THR A 736 -16.30 -41.29 -41.39
CA THR A 736 -16.85 -41.18 -42.75
C THR A 736 -16.01 -40.22 -43.58
N LYS A 737 -15.91 -40.50 -44.89
CA LYS A 737 -15.44 -39.52 -45.85
C LYS A 737 -16.63 -38.73 -46.36
N LYS A 738 -16.52 -37.40 -46.27
CA LYS A 738 -17.42 -36.46 -46.93
C LYS A 738 -17.57 -36.86 -48.40
N LYS A 739 -18.81 -36.99 -48.89
CA LYS A 739 -19.06 -37.10 -50.33
C LYS A 739 -18.84 -35.74 -50.97
N ASP A 740 -17.84 -35.64 -51.84
CA ASP A 740 -17.77 -34.53 -52.79
C ASP A 740 -19.08 -34.50 -53.59
N SER A 741 -19.71 -33.32 -53.64
CA SER A 741 -21.07 -33.07 -54.13
C SER A 741 -21.06 -31.96 -55.17
#